data_AF-A0AAF0JJG5-F1
#
_entry.id   AF-A0AAF0JJG5-F1
#
_cell.length_a   1.000
_cell.length_b   1.000
_cell.length_c   1.000
_cell.angle_alpha   90.00
_cell.angle_beta   90.00
_cell.angle_gamma   90.00
#
_symmetry.space_group_name_H-M   'P 1'
#
loop_
_entity.id
_entity.type
_entity.pdbx_description
1 polymer ?
#
loop_
_entity_poly.entity_id
_entity_poly.type
_entity_poly.pdbx_seq_one_letter_code
_entity_poly.pdbx_strand_id
1 'polypeptide(L)'
;MGSTLALFWKLADGDQAVRIDASNALVRTLLDQQQIEVEDVACPIFESPSDPATVTDDEVASVEQRLDKFVDSEVAYALRRLVRGLASPRENARAGFAVALSELLSHLNTVTAYDVLVLLIKNTMIHGSMNGQEIRDAQFARLFGIYTLIRSDLLYKPSSSLAVFKRVFQVILSIASTKTWLSEPCGYVLLELIKPLADKSESQPEWAHLALQFAAQRVCASQHLSPPTLALIMTLAQINPEIFNDVQVKMPLKSSEVLAPSNLPILARTLREAAPLFLEADATQPTGGTWTAKLPLAWDLLLAKHFTGIDSKKSAPFADFWRVVVDESLFANQASPERKSWGFQILHRSLKEAPQDLLPFLFTPNLMRTWVNQLSGKDRLLHSMAIKTVDHVSQAVKRSPTAGVALVTQLLGEHGRQDFDKVTHTKTIESILSSLDQAGIQRYLEHLRSVAYQVTKSDSVLHATTQRQWAADQMLALVRSNLIPKSDEWLYDVVTFLTVFGYFEVVKTPTSWNSVLSAPKVAFHEQTQALFRLRLQACLTELKGNEIKGHSWPMEAASIVAKMKKEKSFKSIASDLALERVESAYALLHSLQKKEHKASTKTKAFETLVAAVILITYEDTEESPNLVEPLVDVANVLFLGKKADKDQAIGATELLVDVFIGLLEISSSFLRAIVSQAFATFSGELNAESLDHLIDQLGLNEATADEDEVQAEDPDDQDEVMEEDEDDSEEEDSDDDPEESSDDDEGDAEVDPILLSKVEAAFREKGLAEVSADESDDDLDTFDDDQMSQLDDKLAEIFVQHSKSKRKEREILQRDTAVFHNKVLDLLEIYAKEQSAKIHVVRLAAPLFALAKGAGDVSEQVATRAGQLLRGRVCRSKERLQGDLEQNVIEDELRAIHNYLRSCQDARLAELAGLVSQFYTKVLLRNGKDGMAAVKSVHEETLQDFLQRKASPVRPAFFLDSIRRYPELGWELRDALLEGGRHGARAFRQIQALAMLQTVLQQQQRQDSRQASPKEIFGFLEEVRQMAYELIHAAATSDALNAQRLKDVLRFTLQSARVTSRVADDTKSGAEKIAKVWPAAQWQDLLSTVQSSERFQNSTSLHGMIKEILAVITRAQPNPEQNKNKKRTAPSASSTKPAKKTAKKLKKTIAT
;
A
#
# COMPACT_ATOMS: atom_id res chain seq x y z
N MET A 1 -46.77 -29.73 -35.06
CA MET A 1 -46.14 -30.69 -34.11
C MET A 1 -44.61 -30.59 -33.97
N GLY A 2 -43.80 -30.49 -35.04
CA GLY A 2 -42.31 -30.53 -34.91
C GLY A 2 -41.63 -29.29 -34.30
N SER A 3 -42.24 -28.10 -34.36
CA SER A 3 -41.62 -26.84 -33.88
C SER A 3 -41.90 -26.52 -32.40
N THR A 4 -43.08 -26.85 -31.88
CA THR A 4 -43.49 -26.53 -30.49
C THR A 4 -42.77 -27.40 -29.46
N LEU A 5 -42.51 -28.67 -29.77
CA LEU A 5 -41.80 -29.58 -28.88
C LEU A 5 -40.33 -29.19 -28.65
N ALA A 6 -39.70 -28.55 -29.65
CA ALA A 6 -38.35 -28.00 -29.55
C ALA A 6 -38.24 -26.86 -28.52
N LEU A 7 -39.30 -26.06 -28.36
CA LEU A 7 -39.34 -24.92 -27.44
C LEU A 7 -39.37 -25.36 -25.97
N PHE A 8 -39.99 -26.51 -25.66
CA PHE A 8 -40.00 -27.07 -24.31
C PHE A 8 -38.60 -27.44 -23.79
N TRP A 9 -37.69 -27.87 -24.66
CA TRP A 9 -36.32 -28.22 -24.24
C TRP A 9 -35.55 -26.99 -23.78
N LYS A 10 -35.76 -25.85 -24.44
CA LYS A 10 -35.10 -24.57 -24.12
C LYS A 10 -35.63 -23.94 -22.82
N LEU A 11 -36.80 -24.35 -22.32
CA LEU A 11 -37.28 -23.94 -21.00
C LEU A 11 -36.40 -24.47 -19.85
N ALA A 12 -35.62 -25.53 -20.08
CA ALA A 12 -34.73 -26.13 -19.09
C ALA A 12 -33.27 -25.64 -19.21
N ASP A 13 -32.99 -24.65 -20.05
CA ASP A 13 -31.65 -24.15 -20.30
C ASP A 13 -31.05 -23.46 -19.05
N GLY A 14 -29.71 -23.45 -18.93
CA GLY A 14 -29.00 -22.78 -17.84
C GLY A 14 -29.07 -21.25 -17.94
N ASP A 15 -29.12 -20.71 -19.16
CA ASP A 15 -29.17 -19.27 -19.41
C ASP A 15 -30.59 -18.71 -19.21
N GLN A 16 -30.71 -17.65 -18.40
CA GLN A 16 -31.98 -16.96 -18.15
C GLN A 16 -32.58 -16.35 -19.42
N ALA A 17 -31.76 -15.75 -20.30
CA ALA A 17 -32.27 -15.09 -21.50
C ALA A 17 -32.90 -16.12 -22.47
N VAL A 18 -32.24 -17.26 -22.65
CA VAL A 18 -32.73 -18.36 -23.49
C VAL A 18 -34.06 -18.90 -22.98
N ARG A 19 -34.23 -19.03 -21.67
CA ARG A 19 -35.50 -19.47 -21.06
C ARG A 19 -36.64 -18.48 -21.30
N ILE A 20 -36.37 -17.17 -21.18
CA ILE A 20 -37.38 -16.12 -21.42
C ILE A 20 -37.81 -16.13 -22.89
N ASP A 21 -36.86 -16.17 -23.82
CA ASP A 21 -37.16 -16.21 -25.26
C ASP A 21 -37.96 -17.46 -25.65
N ALA A 22 -37.58 -18.62 -25.09
CA ALA A 22 -38.31 -19.86 -25.30
C ALA A 22 -39.73 -19.82 -24.73
N SER A 23 -39.92 -19.21 -23.55
CA SER A 23 -41.24 -19.02 -22.95
C SER A 23 -42.13 -18.14 -23.84
N ASN A 24 -41.60 -16.99 -24.29
CA ASN A 24 -42.32 -16.08 -25.18
C ASN A 24 -42.71 -16.74 -26.52
N ALA A 25 -41.77 -17.47 -27.14
CA ALA A 25 -42.03 -18.16 -28.39
C ALA A 25 -43.07 -19.27 -28.24
N LEU A 26 -43.00 -20.03 -27.13
CA LEU A 26 -43.96 -21.08 -26.84
C LEU A 26 -45.36 -20.51 -26.61
N VAL A 27 -45.50 -19.50 -25.75
CA VAL A 27 -46.80 -18.89 -25.43
C VAL A 27 -47.43 -18.28 -26.68
N ARG A 28 -46.69 -17.51 -27.48
CA ARG A 28 -47.21 -16.95 -28.74
C ARG A 28 -47.77 -18.03 -29.67
N THR A 29 -47.00 -19.11 -29.87
CA THR A 29 -47.42 -20.21 -30.73
C THR A 29 -48.69 -20.89 -30.21
N LEU A 30 -48.81 -21.07 -28.89
CA LEU A 30 -49.99 -21.70 -28.28
C LEU A 30 -51.22 -20.78 -28.31
N LEU A 31 -51.05 -19.47 -28.15
CA LEU A 31 -52.15 -18.51 -28.26
C LEU A 31 -52.67 -18.41 -29.69
N ASP A 32 -51.79 -18.42 -30.70
CA ASP A 32 -52.19 -18.46 -32.13
C ASP A 32 -52.98 -19.74 -32.47
N GLN A 33 -52.80 -20.82 -31.71
CA GLN A 33 -53.48 -22.11 -31.88
C GLN A 33 -54.80 -22.21 -31.11
N GLN A 34 -55.04 -21.34 -30.12
CA GLN A 34 -56.27 -21.32 -29.35
C GLN A 34 -57.39 -20.67 -30.19
N GLN A 35 -58.08 -21.47 -31.00
CA GLN A 35 -59.14 -21.02 -31.92
C GLN A 35 -60.56 -21.09 -31.32
N ILE A 36 -60.70 -21.64 -30.11
CA ILE A 36 -62.00 -21.77 -29.43
C ILE A 36 -62.26 -20.49 -28.63
N GLU A 37 -63.07 -19.60 -29.18
CA GLU A 37 -63.60 -18.42 -28.48
C GLU A 37 -64.83 -18.82 -27.64
N VAL A 38 -64.69 -18.77 -26.32
CA VAL A 38 -65.79 -18.99 -25.36
C VAL A 38 -65.80 -17.79 -24.41
N GLU A 39 -67.00 -17.26 -24.11
CA GLU A 39 -67.17 -16.31 -23.00
C GLU A 39 -66.86 -17.01 -21.66
N ASP A 40 -66.26 -16.29 -20.72
CA ASP A 40 -65.66 -16.77 -19.47
C ASP A 40 -66.26 -18.07 -18.91
N VAL A 41 -65.42 -19.11 -18.83
CA VAL A 41 -65.84 -20.39 -18.24
C VAL A 41 -66.08 -20.20 -16.74
N ALA A 42 -67.32 -20.42 -16.30
CA ALA A 42 -67.69 -20.31 -14.90
C ALA A 42 -66.96 -21.35 -14.03
N CYS A 43 -66.58 -20.94 -12.81
CA CYS A 43 -65.99 -21.83 -11.81
C CYS A 43 -66.98 -22.96 -11.46
N PRO A 44 -66.56 -24.24 -11.48
CA PRO A 44 -67.43 -25.35 -11.10
C PRO A 44 -67.81 -25.26 -9.61
N ILE A 45 -69.04 -25.67 -9.29
CA ILE A 45 -69.46 -25.88 -7.90
C ILE A 45 -68.81 -27.18 -7.42
N PHE A 46 -68.03 -27.12 -6.35
CA PHE A 46 -67.39 -28.28 -5.74
C PHE A 46 -67.51 -28.22 -4.21
N GLU A 47 -67.56 -29.39 -3.58
CA GLU A 47 -67.42 -29.49 -2.13
C GLU A 47 -65.93 -29.55 -1.78
N SER A 48 -65.52 -28.77 -0.78
CA SER A 48 -64.13 -28.81 -0.31
C SER A 48 -63.79 -30.23 0.18
N PRO A 49 -62.73 -30.85 -0.35
CA PRO A 49 -62.34 -32.19 0.08
C PRO A 49 -61.89 -32.19 1.54
N SER A 50 -61.98 -33.36 2.20
CA SER A 50 -61.55 -33.53 3.59
C SER A 50 -60.06 -33.23 3.79
N ASP A 51 -59.22 -33.57 2.82
CA ASP A 51 -57.82 -33.13 2.73
C ASP A 51 -57.64 -32.20 1.51
N PRO A 52 -57.39 -30.89 1.72
CA PRO A 52 -57.25 -29.91 0.65
C PRO A 52 -56.07 -30.19 -0.29
N ALA A 53 -55.09 -31.00 0.13
CA ALA A 53 -53.90 -31.37 -0.63
C ALA A 53 -54.06 -32.66 -1.47
N THR A 54 -55.28 -33.20 -1.54
CA THR A 54 -55.64 -34.36 -2.36
C THR A 54 -56.75 -34.01 -3.37
N VAL A 55 -56.90 -34.85 -4.38
CA VAL A 55 -57.98 -34.76 -5.39
C VAL A 55 -58.60 -36.14 -5.57
N THR A 56 -59.90 -36.19 -5.85
CA THR A 56 -60.59 -37.46 -6.19
C THR A 56 -60.48 -37.75 -7.69
N ASP A 57 -60.63 -39.03 -8.06
CA ASP A 57 -60.63 -39.44 -9.48
C ASP A 57 -61.78 -38.78 -10.25
N ASP A 58 -62.92 -38.53 -9.59
CA ASP A 58 -64.06 -37.82 -10.16
C ASP A 58 -63.77 -36.33 -10.43
N GLU A 59 -63.09 -35.64 -9.51
CA GLU A 59 -62.63 -34.25 -9.72
C GLU A 59 -61.70 -34.16 -10.93
N VAL A 60 -60.76 -35.10 -11.02
CA VAL A 60 -59.78 -35.18 -12.10
C VAL A 60 -60.45 -35.45 -13.45
N ALA A 61 -61.35 -36.44 -13.52
CA ALA A 61 -62.06 -36.78 -14.75
C ALA A 61 -62.93 -35.62 -15.25
N SER A 62 -63.60 -34.91 -14.33
CA SER A 62 -64.40 -33.72 -14.63
C SER A 62 -63.55 -32.59 -15.23
N VAL A 63 -62.38 -32.33 -14.65
CA VAL A 63 -61.44 -31.30 -15.14
C VAL A 63 -60.87 -31.69 -16.51
N GLU A 64 -60.48 -32.95 -16.71
CA GLU A 64 -59.95 -33.40 -18.00
C GLU A 64 -60.99 -33.30 -19.12
N GLN A 65 -62.25 -33.64 -18.84
CA GLN A 65 -63.35 -33.46 -19.79
C GLN A 65 -63.62 -31.99 -20.11
N ARG A 66 -63.52 -31.07 -19.13
CA ARG A 66 -63.67 -29.63 -19.39
C ARG A 66 -62.54 -29.09 -20.26
N LEU A 67 -61.29 -29.46 -19.97
CA LEU A 67 -60.14 -29.02 -20.75
C LEU A 67 -60.24 -29.50 -22.20
N ASP A 68 -60.58 -30.76 -22.43
CA ASP A 68 -60.73 -31.29 -23.79
C ASP A 68 -61.95 -30.72 -24.54
N LYS A 69 -62.91 -30.11 -23.82
CA LYS A 69 -64.09 -29.46 -24.40
C LYS A 69 -63.85 -27.99 -24.77
N PHE A 70 -63.12 -27.24 -23.93
CA PHE A 70 -63.02 -25.78 -24.03
C PHE A 70 -61.63 -25.28 -24.49
N VAL A 71 -60.62 -26.16 -24.54
CA VAL A 71 -59.24 -25.81 -24.91
C VAL A 71 -58.83 -26.61 -26.15
N ASP A 72 -58.10 -25.98 -27.06
CA ASP A 72 -57.57 -26.71 -28.22
C ASP A 72 -56.67 -27.87 -27.78
N SER A 73 -56.67 -28.97 -28.54
CA SER A 73 -55.90 -30.17 -28.22
C SER A 73 -54.39 -29.93 -28.03
N GLU A 74 -53.77 -29.02 -28.80
CA GLU A 74 -52.35 -28.68 -28.65
C GLU A 74 -52.09 -27.85 -27.39
N VAL A 75 -53.00 -26.92 -27.06
CA VAL A 75 -52.93 -26.08 -25.86
C VAL A 75 -53.21 -26.89 -24.59
N ALA A 76 -54.18 -27.80 -24.60
CA ALA A 76 -54.47 -28.71 -23.50
C ALA A 76 -53.30 -29.67 -23.23
N TYR A 77 -52.64 -30.18 -24.29
CA TYR A 77 -51.41 -30.95 -24.14
C TYR A 77 -50.28 -30.11 -23.55
N ALA A 78 -50.07 -28.88 -24.04
CA ALA A 78 -49.06 -27.98 -23.52
C ALA A 78 -49.29 -27.63 -22.04
N LEU A 79 -50.52 -27.35 -21.63
CA LEU A 79 -50.89 -27.07 -20.24
C LEU A 79 -50.55 -28.25 -19.32
N ARG A 80 -50.95 -29.48 -19.69
CA ARG A 80 -50.60 -30.70 -18.95
C ARG A 80 -49.09 -30.90 -18.85
N ARG A 81 -48.37 -30.62 -19.94
CA ARG A 81 -46.90 -30.73 -19.99
C ARG A 81 -46.20 -29.68 -19.14
N LEU A 82 -46.68 -28.44 -19.15
CA LEU A 82 -46.17 -27.35 -18.32
C LEU A 82 -46.36 -27.66 -16.84
N VAL A 83 -47.56 -28.10 -16.43
CA VAL A 83 -47.86 -28.51 -15.05
C VAL A 83 -46.98 -29.68 -14.60
N ARG A 84 -46.82 -30.71 -15.42
CA ARG A 84 -45.91 -31.84 -15.13
C ARG A 84 -44.44 -31.40 -15.03
N GLY A 85 -44.03 -30.43 -15.86
CA GLY A 85 -42.67 -29.89 -15.89
C GLY A 85 -42.25 -29.17 -14.60
N LEU A 86 -43.20 -28.73 -13.77
CA LEU A 86 -42.94 -28.09 -12.48
C LEU A 86 -42.29 -29.04 -11.46
N ALA A 87 -42.51 -30.36 -11.59
CA ALA A 87 -41.89 -31.39 -10.75
C ALA A 87 -40.50 -31.84 -11.26
N SER A 88 -39.89 -31.07 -12.16
CA SER A 88 -38.53 -31.36 -12.64
C SER A 88 -37.50 -31.24 -11.51
N PRO A 89 -36.52 -32.16 -11.42
CA PRO A 89 -35.42 -32.07 -10.46
C PRO A 89 -34.44 -30.93 -10.76
N ARG A 90 -34.52 -30.32 -11.95
CA ARG A 90 -33.63 -29.21 -12.37
C ARG A 90 -34.26 -27.87 -12.00
N GLU A 91 -33.59 -27.10 -11.15
CA GLU A 91 -34.03 -25.76 -10.71
C GLU A 91 -34.39 -24.81 -11.86
N ASN A 92 -33.49 -24.70 -12.86
CA ASN A 92 -33.70 -23.83 -14.02
C ASN A 92 -34.93 -24.25 -14.85
N ALA A 93 -35.19 -25.55 -14.93
CA ALA A 93 -36.38 -26.06 -15.61
C ALA A 93 -37.65 -25.66 -14.85
N ARG A 94 -37.70 -25.85 -13.52
CA ARG A 94 -38.87 -25.44 -12.71
C ARG A 94 -39.22 -23.98 -12.92
N ALA A 95 -38.21 -23.10 -12.93
CA ALA A 95 -38.40 -21.68 -13.20
C ALA A 95 -38.93 -21.42 -14.63
N GLY A 96 -38.33 -22.04 -15.66
CA GLY A 96 -38.77 -21.86 -17.05
C GLY A 96 -40.19 -22.38 -17.31
N PHE A 97 -40.54 -23.55 -16.78
CA PHE A 97 -41.89 -24.11 -16.84
C PHE A 97 -42.92 -23.23 -16.11
N ALA A 98 -42.57 -22.69 -14.94
CA ALA A 98 -43.43 -21.79 -14.17
C ALA A 98 -43.69 -20.45 -14.87
N VAL A 99 -42.66 -19.85 -15.48
CA VAL A 99 -42.80 -18.60 -16.24
C VAL A 99 -43.69 -18.82 -17.47
N ALA A 100 -43.42 -19.85 -18.27
CA ALA A 100 -44.23 -20.16 -19.44
C ALA A 100 -45.70 -20.49 -19.08
N LEU A 101 -45.94 -21.21 -17.98
CA LEU A 101 -47.28 -21.48 -17.49
C LEU A 101 -47.99 -20.21 -17.00
N SER A 102 -47.32 -19.35 -16.22
CA SER A 102 -47.92 -18.10 -15.73
C SER A 102 -48.34 -17.19 -16.87
N GLU A 103 -47.47 -17.04 -17.87
CA GLU A 103 -47.75 -16.19 -19.04
C GLU A 103 -48.83 -16.82 -19.93
N LEU A 104 -48.86 -18.15 -20.11
CA LEU A 104 -49.95 -18.78 -20.85
C LEU A 104 -51.31 -18.56 -20.16
N LEU A 105 -51.37 -18.73 -18.84
CA LEU A 105 -52.61 -18.61 -18.06
C LEU A 105 -53.14 -17.17 -17.98
N SER A 106 -52.29 -16.15 -18.06
CA SER A 106 -52.76 -14.75 -18.02
C SER A 106 -53.65 -14.41 -19.24
N HIS A 107 -53.35 -15.01 -20.40
CA HIS A 107 -54.09 -14.79 -21.66
C HIS A 107 -55.24 -15.76 -21.91
N LEU A 108 -55.34 -16.87 -21.16
CA LEU A 108 -56.43 -17.84 -21.32
C LEU A 108 -57.66 -17.44 -20.47
N ASN A 109 -58.84 -17.44 -21.11
CA ASN A 109 -60.15 -17.30 -20.44
C ASN A 109 -60.97 -18.61 -20.46
N THR A 110 -60.45 -19.63 -21.14
CA THR A 110 -61.09 -20.95 -21.30
C THR A 110 -60.76 -21.95 -20.19
N VAL A 111 -59.89 -21.57 -19.25
CA VAL A 111 -59.42 -22.40 -18.13
C VAL A 111 -59.66 -21.67 -16.83
N THR A 112 -60.11 -22.38 -15.79
CA THR A 112 -60.30 -21.80 -14.45
C THR A 112 -59.13 -22.09 -13.52
N ALA A 113 -58.97 -21.29 -12.46
CA ALA A 113 -57.97 -21.58 -11.42
C ALA A 113 -58.21 -22.95 -10.75
N TYR A 114 -59.46 -23.41 -10.66
CA TYR A 114 -59.80 -24.73 -10.14
C TYR A 114 -59.24 -25.85 -11.02
N ASP A 115 -59.39 -25.74 -12.34
CA ASP A 115 -58.92 -26.77 -13.29
C ASP A 115 -57.41 -26.98 -13.18
N VAL A 116 -56.65 -25.88 -13.14
CA VAL A 116 -55.19 -25.94 -13.01
C VAL A 116 -54.77 -26.44 -11.62
N LEU A 117 -55.47 -26.04 -10.55
CA LEU A 117 -55.17 -26.51 -9.19
C LEU A 117 -55.38 -28.03 -9.06
N VAL A 118 -56.47 -28.58 -9.60
CA VAL A 118 -56.73 -30.03 -9.58
C VAL A 118 -55.68 -30.78 -10.41
N LEU A 119 -55.34 -30.29 -11.61
CA LEU A 119 -54.26 -30.86 -12.41
C LEU A 119 -52.92 -30.83 -11.67
N LEU A 120 -52.62 -29.74 -10.97
CA LEU A 120 -51.38 -29.59 -10.21
C LEU A 120 -51.32 -30.61 -9.08
N ILE A 121 -52.38 -30.75 -8.28
CA ILE A 121 -52.43 -31.71 -7.17
C ILE A 121 -52.34 -33.14 -7.71
N LYS A 122 -53.06 -33.48 -8.79
CA LYS A 122 -52.98 -34.79 -9.47
C LYS A 122 -51.54 -35.15 -9.84
N ASN A 123 -50.84 -34.25 -10.52
CA ASN A 123 -49.49 -34.52 -11.03
C ASN A 123 -48.40 -34.43 -9.93
N THR A 124 -48.77 -34.10 -8.69
CA THR A 124 -47.85 -33.97 -7.55
C THR A 124 -48.30 -34.78 -6.34
N MET A 125 -49.14 -35.80 -6.53
CA MET A 125 -49.55 -36.71 -5.45
C MET A 125 -48.35 -37.46 -4.88
N ILE A 126 -48.25 -37.47 -3.55
CA ILE A 126 -47.17 -38.13 -2.83
C ILE A 126 -47.65 -39.53 -2.43
N HIS A 127 -46.94 -40.56 -2.89
CA HIS A 127 -47.19 -41.95 -2.54
C HIS A 127 -46.07 -42.49 -1.63
N GLY A 128 -46.39 -43.47 -0.78
CA GLY A 128 -45.45 -44.02 0.21
C GLY A 128 -44.18 -44.68 -0.37
N SER A 129 -44.14 -44.94 -1.67
CA SER A 129 -42.98 -45.49 -2.39
C SER A 129 -42.00 -44.44 -2.92
N MET A 130 -42.29 -43.15 -2.79
CA MET A 130 -41.47 -42.07 -3.36
C MET A 130 -40.23 -41.78 -2.51
N ASN A 131 -39.12 -41.48 -3.18
CA ASN A 131 -37.88 -41.12 -2.49
C ASN A 131 -37.91 -39.65 -2.00
N GLY A 132 -36.96 -39.28 -1.13
CA GLY A 132 -36.92 -37.94 -0.53
C GLY A 132 -36.72 -36.79 -1.53
N GLN A 133 -36.13 -37.04 -2.70
CA GLN A 133 -35.96 -36.04 -3.76
C GLN A 133 -37.25 -35.85 -4.56
N GLU A 134 -37.95 -36.93 -4.89
CA GLU A 134 -39.26 -36.87 -5.56
C GLU A 134 -40.30 -36.17 -4.70
N ILE A 135 -40.30 -36.42 -3.38
CA ILE A 135 -41.16 -35.70 -2.43
C ILE A 135 -40.81 -34.21 -2.45
N ARG A 136 -39.52 -33.86 -2.43
CA ARG A 136 -39.05 -32.46 -2.48
C ARG A 136 -39.51 -31.77 -3.75
N ASP A 137 -39.33 -32.41 -4.90
CA ASP A 137 -39.66 -31.84 -6.21
C ASP A 137 -41.18 -31.70 -6.39
N ALA A 138 -41.98 -32.64 -5.87
CA ALA A 138 -43.43 -32.52 -5.83
C ALA A 138 -43.90 -31.33 -4.97
N GLN A 139 -43.30 -31.10 -3.80
CA GLN A 139 -43.65 -29.95 -2.95
C GLN A 139 -43.28 -28.62 -3.60
N PHE A 140 -42.11 -28.53 -4.23
CA PHE A 140 -41.75 -27.35 -5.02
C PHE A 140 -42.71 -27.15 -6.19
N ALA A 141 -43.06 -28.22 -6.92
CA ALA A 141 -44.00 -28.14 -8.02
C ALA A 141 -45.35 -27.55 -7.58
N ARG A 142 -45.89 -28.01 -6.44
CA ARG A 142 -47.12 -27.46 -5.85
C ARG A 142 -46.98 -25.97 -5.53
N LEU A 143 -45.88 -25.58 -4.88
CA LEU A 143 -45.66 -24.18 -4.50
C LEU A 143 -45.48 -23.27 -5.73
N PHE A 144 -44.67 -23.68 -6.70
CA PHE A 144 -44.48 -22.95 -7.96
C PHE A 144 -45.76 -22.89 -8.77
N GLY A 145 -46.52 -23.99 -8.86
CA GLY A 145 -47.80 -24.04 -9.57
C GLY A 145 -48.83 -23.10 -8.94
N ILE A 146 -48.95 -23.08 -7.61
CA ILE A 146 -49.78 -22.08 -6.91
C ILE A 146 -49.27 -20.66 -7.18
N TYR A 147 -47.96 -20.46 -7.15
CA TYR A 147 -47.38 -19.16 -7.49
C TYR A 147 -47.71 -18.74 -8.94
N THR A 148 -47.75 -19.67 -9.91
CA THR A 148 -48.18 -19.37 -11.29
C THR A 148 -49.65 -18.94 -11.37
N LEU A 149 -50.52 -19.51 -10.53
CA LEU A 149 -51.93 -19.11 -10.43
C LEU A 149 -52.09 -17.69 -9.89
N ILE A 150 -51.23 -17.31 -8.93
CA ILE A 150 -51.20 -15.95 -8.38
C ILE A 150 -50.67 -14.98 -9.43
N ARG A 151 -49.54 -15.29 -10.08
CA ARG A 151 -48.86 -14.41 -11.04
C ARG A 151 -49.59 -14.24 -12.37
N SER A 152 -50.48 -15.15 -12.73
CA SER A 152 -51.34 -15.06 -13.92
C SER A 152 -52.66 -14.33 -13.66
N ASP A 153 -52.89 -13.86 -12.43
CA ASP A 153 -54.14 -13.28 -11.93
C ASP A 153 -55.39 -14.17 -12.07
N LEU A 154 -55.22 -15.44 -12.47
CA LEU A 154 -56.31 -16.37 -12.73
C LEU A 154 -57.14 -16.66 -11.46
N LEU A 155 -56.53 -16.56 -10.28
CA LEU A 155 -57.23 -16.69 -8.99
C LEU A 155 -58.19 -15.54 -8.68
N TYR A 156 -58.01 -14.39 -9.32
CA TYR A 156 -58.78 -13.17 -9.08
C TYR A 156 -59.74 -12.84 -10.23
N LYS A 157 -59.67 -13.55 -11.37
CA LYS A 157 -60.66 -13.43 -12.44
C LYS A 157 -62.08 -13.85 -11.97
N PRO A 158 -63.16 -13.35 -12.61
CA PRO A 158 -64.53 -13.75 -12.30
C PRO A 158 -64.80 -15.27 -12.39
N SER A 159 -63.99 -15.99 -13.16
CA SER A 159 -64.01 -17.46 -13.29
C SER A 159 -63.43 -18.21 -12.08
N SER A 160 -63.06 -17.51 -11.00
CA SER A 160 -62.56 -18.08 -9.74
C SER A 160 -63.56 -17.86 -8.59
N SER A 161 -63.33 -18.51 -7.44
CA SER A 161 -64.23 -18.42 -6.28
C SER A 161 -63.48 -18.41 -4.95
N LEU A 162 -64.16 -17.92 -3.90
CA LEU A 162 -63.66 -17.95 -2.53
C LEU A 162 -63.26 -19.36 -2.08
N ALA A 163 -63.95 -20.41 -2.57
CA ALA A 163 -63.63 -21.79 -2.23
C ALA A 163 -62.26 -22.21 -2.80
N VAL A 164 -61.95 -21.82 -4.05
CA VAL A 164 -60.65 -22.07 -4.68
C VAL A 164 -59.55 -21.34 -3.91
N PHE A 165 -59.77 -20.06 -3.58
CA PHE A 165 -58.83 -19.27 -2.78
C PHE A 165 -58.53 -19.95 -1.42
N LYS A 166 -59.57 -20.39 -0.71
CA LYS A 166 -59.42 -21.10 0.58
C LYS A 166 -58.65 -22.42 0.42
N ARG A 167 -58.91 -23.21 -0.62
CA ARG A 167 -58.19 -24.45 -0.92
C ARG A 167 -56.71 -24.16 -1.21
N VAL A 168 -56.41 -23.15 -2.04
CA VAL A 168 -55.02 -22.72 -2.32
C VAL A 168 -54.30 -22.30 -1.04
N PHE A 169 -54.93 -21.47 -0.21
CA PHE A 169 -54.36 -21.04 1.07
C PHE A 169 -54.03 -22.24 1.97
N GLN A 170 -54.95 -23.20 2.09
CA GLN A 170 -54.76 -24.41 2.89
C GLN A 170 -53.69 -25.35 2.31
N VAL A 171 -53.58 -25.48 0.99
CA VAL A 171 -52.52 -26.24 0.34
C VAL A 171 -51.15 -25.61 0.62
N ILE A 172 -51.03 -24.27 0.62
CA ILE A 172 -49.75 -23.64 0.98
C ILE A 172 -49.37 -23.95 2.44
N LEU A 173 -50.34 -23.99 3.36
CA LEU A 173 -50.09 -24.38 4.76
C LEU A 173 -49.69 -25.85 4.89
N SER A 174 -50.29 -26.75 4.12
CA SER A 174 -49.89 -28.16 4.12
C SER A 174 -48.49 -28.36 3.54
N ILE A 175 -48.06 -27.56 2.57
CA ILE A 175 -46.67 -27.55 2.10
C ILE A 175 -45.74 -27.07 3.24
N ALA A 176 -46.11 -25.98 3.92
CA ALA A 176 -45.31 -25.39 4.99
C ALA A 176 -45.09 -26.32 6.19
N SER A 177 -46.04 -27.22 6.49
CA SER A 177 -45.95 -28.17 7.60
C SER A 177 -45.06 -29.39 7.31
N THR A 178 -44.63 -29.62 6.06
CA THR A 178 -43.85 -30.81 5.70
C THR A 178 -42.38 -30.74 6.12
N LYS A 179 -41.70 -29.61 5.84
CA LYS A 179 -40.30 -29.36 6.15
C LYS A 179 -40.07 -27.90 6.47
N THR A 180 -39.23 -27.61 7.47
CA THR A 180 -38.95 -26.26 7.98
C THR A 180 -38.39 -25.30 6.92
N TRP A 181 -37.58 -25.79 5.97
CA TRP A 181 -37.00 -24.94 4.92
C TRP A 181 -38.02 -24.50 3.85
N LEU A 182 -39.20 -25.12 3.76
CA LEU A 182 -40.30 -24.70 2.88
C LEU A 182 -41.14 -23.56 3.49
N SER A 183 -41.05 -23.36 4.79
CA SER A 183 -41.87 -22.38 5.51
C SER A 183 -41.70 -20.94 5.01
N GLU A 184 -40.47 -20.49 4.80
CA GLU A 184 -40.19 -19.13 4.35
C GLU A 184 -40.69 -18.88 2.90
N PRO A 185 -40.41 -19.77 1.91
CA PRO A 185 -41.05 -19.70 0.60
C PRO A 185 -42.59 -19.72 0.63
N CYS A 186 -43.19 -20.57 1.46
CA CYS A 186 -44.65 -20.60 1.63
C CYS A 186 -45.19 -19.28 2.19
N GLY A 187 -44.51 -18.68 3.17
CA GLY A 187 -44.82 -17.36 3.69
C GLY A 187 -44.81 -16.28 2.62
N TYR A 188 -43.77 -16.28 1.78
CA TYR A 188 -43.68 -15.36 0.65
C TYR A 188 -44.83 -15.55 -0.34
N VAL A 189 -45.16 -16.78 -0.73
CA VAL A 189 -46.27 -17.05 -1.65
C VAL A 189 -47.61 -16.66 -1.02
N LEU A 190 -47.81 -16.82 0.29
CA LEU A 190 -49.01 -16.30 0.98
C LEU A 190 -49.10 -14.78 0.94
N LEU A 191 -47.99 -14.05 1.07
CA LEU A 191 -47.99 -12.60 0.91
C LEU A 191 -48.40 -12.20 -0.51
N GLU A 192 -47.82 -12.86 -1.52
CA GLU A 192 -48.16 -12.61 -2.92
C GLU A 192 -49.62 -13.00 -3.23
N LEU A 193 -50.19 -13.98 -2.53
CA LEU A 193 -51.60 -14.37 -2.66
C LEU A 193 -52.57 -13.28 -2.15
N ILE A 194 -52.21 -12.56 -1.08
CA ILE A 194 -53.11 -11.55 -0.46
C ILE A 194 -52.92 -10.14 -1.02
N LYS A 195 -51.73 -9.80 -1.53
CA LYS A 195 -51.42 -8.44 -2.03
C LYS A 195 -52.38 -7.96 -3.14
N PRO A 196 -52.73 -8.77 -4.16
CA PRO A 196 -53.66 -8.34 -5.21
C PRO A 196 -55.07 -8.01 -4.69
N LEU A 197 -55.49 -8.59 -3.56
CA LEU A 197 -56.79 -8.29 -2.94
C LEU A 197 -56.86 -6.88 -2.34
N ALA A 198 -55.75 -6.16 -2.25
CA ALA A 198 -55.69 -4.80 -1.74
C ALA A 198 -56.19 -3.74 -2.73
N ASP A 199 -56.19 -4.06 -4.03
CA ASP A 199 -56.62 -3.13 -5.05
C ASP A 199 -58.13 -2.84 -4.90
N LYS A 200 -58.48 -1.55 -4.88
CA LYS A 200 -59.87 -1.07 -4.78
C LYS A 200 -60.45 -0.71 -6.15
N SER A 201 -59.81 -1.17 -7.23
CA SER A 201 -60.27 -1.00 -8.61
C SER A 201 -61.50 -1.87 -8.91
N GLU A 202 -62.20 -1.61 -10.01
CA GLU A 202 -63.34 -2.41 -10.50
C GLU A 202 -62.97 -3.89 -10.80
N SER A 203 -61.67 -4.22 -10.82
CA SER A 203 -61.19 -5.59 -11.05
C SER A 203 -61.09 -6.45 -9.78
N GLN A 204 -61.42 -5.90 -8.60
CA GLN A 204 -61.39 -6.64 -7.33
C GLN A 204 -62.50 -7.71 -7.29
N PRO A 205 -62.19 -8.97 -6.91
CA PRO A 205 -63.22 -9.98 -6.73
C PRO A 205 -64.22 -9.58 -5.64
N GLU A 206 -65.53 -9.80 -5.85
CA GLU A 206 -66.58 -9.50 -4.86
C GLU A 206 -66.34 -10.20 -3.50
N TRP A 207 -65.67 -11.36 -3.53
CA TRP A 207 -65.32 -12.14 -2.34
C TRP A 207 -64.00 -11.71 -1.67
N ALA A 208 -63.29 -10.70 -2.16
CA ALA A 208 -61.98 -10.28 -1.67
C ALA A 208 -61.98 -9.95 -0.16
N HIS A 209 -63.02 -9.25 0.32
CA HIS A 209 -63.17 -8.95 1.75
C HIS A 209 -63.28 -10.23 2.61
N LEU A 210 -64.06 -11.21 2.16
CA LEU A 210 -64.22 -12.50 2.85
C LEU A 210 -62.93 -13.34 2.83
N ALA A 211 -62.15 -13.25 1.74
CA ALA A 211 -60.85 -13.89 1.64
C ALA A 211 -59.83 -13.26 2.61
N LEU A 212 -59.78 -11.93 2.69
CA LEU A 212 -58.94 -11.20 3.65
C LEU A 212 -59.34 -11.51 5.11
N GLN A 213 -60.64 -11.56 5.40
CA GLN A 213 -61.14 -11.93 6.73
C GLN A 213 -60.75 -13.37 7.09
N PHE A 214 -60.87 -14.31 6.14
CA PHE A 214 -60.43 -15.69 6.33
C PHE A 214 -58.92 -15.80 6.59
N ALA A 215 -58.10 -15.10 5.80
CA ALA A 215 -56.65 -15.08 5.97
C ALA A 215 -56.27 -14.46 7.33
N ALA A 216 -56.89 -13.34 7.70
CA ALA A 216 -56.71 -12.70 8.99
C ALA A 216 -57.06 -13.65 10.14
N GLN A 217 -58.25 -14.26 10.14
CA GLN A 217 -58.64 -15.24 11.17
C GLN A 217 -57.63 -16.38 11.32
N ARG A 218 -57.09 -16.90 10.22
CA ARG A 218 -56.09 -17.99 10.25
C ARG A 218 -54.75 -17.54 10.82
N VAL A 219 -54.26 -16.37 10.42
CA VAL A 219 -53.00 -15.81 10.91
C VAL A 219 -53.11 -15.44 12.39
N CYS A 220 -54.22 -14.81 12.76
CA CYS A 220 -54.54 -14.32 14.10
C CYS A 220 -54.87 -15.42 15.12
N ALA A 221 -55.28 -16.60 14.66
CA ALA A 221 -55.51 -17.76 15.53
C ALA A 221 -54.21 -18.45 16.00
N SER A 222 -53.06 -18.14 15.38
CA SER A 222 -51.79 -18.77 15.75
C SER A 222 -51.26 -18.25 17.10
N GLN A 223 -50.82 -19.17 17.95
CA GLN A 223 -50.21 -18.85 19.24
C GLN A 223 -48.71 -18.50 19.13
N HIS A 224 -48.11 -18.71 17.95
CA HIS A 224 -46.68 -18.55 17.74
C HIS A 224 -46.37 -17.49 16.68
N LEU A 225 -45.37 -16.65 16.96
CA LEU A 225 -44.87 -15.65 16.01
C LEU A 225 -43.60 -16.17 15.34
N SER A 226 -43.64 -16.23 14.01
CA SER A 226 -42.52 -16.49 13.10
C SER A 226 -42.31 -15.32 12.14
N PRO A 227 -41.14 -15.16 11.50
CA PRO A 227 -40.94 -14.10 10.52
C PRO A 227 -41.98 -14.09 9.38
N PRO A 228 -42.37 -15.23 8.78
CA PRO A 228 -43.47 -15.28 7.81
C PRO A 228 -44.81 -14.77 8.35
N THR A 229 -45.18 -15.18 9.56
CA THR A 229 -46.45 -14.74 10.18
C THR A 229 -46.42 -13.25 10.53
N LEU A 230 -45.28 -12.73 10.97
CA LEU A 230 -45.10 -11.31 11.23
C LEU A 230 -45.28 -10.50 9.93
N ALA A 231 -44.68 -10.95 8.83
CA ALA A 231 -44.83 -10.30 7.53
C ALA A 231 -46.30 -10.32 7.04
N LEU A 232 -47.01 -11.44 7.24
CA LEU A 232 -48.44 -11.57 6.94
C LEU A 232 -49.28 -10.60 7.78
N ILE A 233 -49.03 -10.51 9.08
CA ILE A 233 -49.71 -9.55 9.98
C ILE A 233 -49.49 -8.12 9.50
N MET A 234 -48.24 -7.74 9.21
CA MET A 234 -47.90 -6.38 8.76
C MET A 234 -48.58 -6.04 7.43
N THR A 235 -48.60 -6.99 6.49
CA THR A 235 -49.20 -6.79 5.17
C THR A 235 -50.73 -6.71 5.27
N LEU A 236 -51.37 -7.60 6.02
CA LEU A 236 -52.82 -7.55 6.24
C LEU A 236 -53.25 -6.26 6.96
N ALA A 237 -52.50 -5.84 7.98
CA ALA A 237 -52.75 -4.58 8.68
C ALA A 237 -52.58 -3.35 7.77
N GLN A 238 -51.69 -3.41 6.79
CA GLN A 238 -51.51 -2.36 5.79
C GLN A 238 -52.65 -2.35 4.75
N ILE A 239 -53.14 -3.52 4.33
CA ILE A 239 -54.18 -3.66 3.30
C ILE A 239 -55.56 -3.27 3.83
N ASN A 240 -55.96 -3.80 4.99
CA ASN A 240 -57.26 -3.50 5.59
C ASN A 240 -57.17 -3.41 7.13
N PRO A 241 -56.98 -2.20 7.68
CA PRO A 241 -56.89 -1.98 9.12
C PRO A 241 -58.17 -2.35 9.91
N GLU A 242 -59.34 -2.31 9.29
CA GLU A 242 -60.63 -2.55 9.96
C GLU A 242 -60.81 -4.02 10.35
N ILE A 243 -60.48 -4.95 9.44
CA ILE A 243 -60.51 -6.39 9.69
C ILE A 243 -59.66 -6.78 10.91
N PHE A 244 -58.55 -6.08 11.11
CA PHE A 244 -57.63 -6.36 12.22
C PHE A 244 -58.15 -5.89 13.59
N ASN A 245 -59.01 -4.87 13.61
CA ASN A 245 -59.65 -4.38 14.83
C ASN A 245 -60.88 -5.23 15.21
N ASP A 246 -61.58 -5.81 14.22
CA ASP A 246 -62.79 -6.59 14.43
C ASP A 246 -62.53 -8.05 14.84
N VAL A 247 -61.46 -8.66 14.34
CA VAL A 247 -61.02 -9.97 14.83
C VAL A 247 -60.43 -9.72 16.22
N GLN A 248 -61.11 -10.08 17.31
CA GLN A 248 -60.52 -10.03 18.67
C GLN A 248 -59.34 -11.00 18.76
N VAL A 249 -58.18 -10.57 18.28
CA VAL A 249 -57.02 -11.43 18.10
C VAL A 249 -56.33 -11.68 19.44
N LYS A 250 -56.19 -12.94 19.83
CA LYS A 250 -55.18 -13.37 20.80
C LYS A 250 -53.82 -13.40 20.12
N MET A 251 -53.28 -12.22 19.78
CA MET A 251 -51.97 -12.17 19.15
C MET A 251 -50.91 -12.49 20.20
N PRO A 252 -49.77 -13.07 19.79
CA PRO A 252 -48.58 -13.12 20.63
C PRO A 252 -47.92 -11.73 20.85
N LEU A 253 -48.57 -10.63 20.45
CA LEU A 253 -48.12 -9.24 20.61
C LEU A 253 -48.86 -8.56 21.78
N LYS A 254 -48.17 -7.64 22.47
CA LYS A 254 -48.71 -6.89 23.63
C LYS A 254 -49.50 -5.63 23.23
N SER A 255 -49.33 -5.16 22.00
CA SER A 255 -50.00 -3.97 21.44
C SER A 255 -50.46 -4.26 20.01
N SER A 256 -51.52 -3.59 19.56
CA SER A 256 -52.04 -3.70 18.19
C SER A 256 -51.08 -3.13 17.14
N GLU A 257 -50.28 -2.12 17.51
CA GLU A 257 -49.22 -1.57 16.66
C GLU A 257 -47.98 -2.47 16.71
N VAL A 258 -47.59 -3.06 15.57
CA VAL A 258 -46.48 -4.02 15.49
C VAL A 258 -45.17 -3.44 16.03
N LEU A 259 -44.86 -2.19 15.70
CA LEU A 259 -43.63 -1.50 16.10
C LEU A 259 -43.73 -0.78 17.46
N ALA A 260 -44.72 -1.09 18.29
CA ALA A 260 -44.82 -0.49 19.63
C ALA A 260 -43.60 -0.85 20.51
N PRO A 261 -43.14 0.05 21.40
CA PRO A 261 -42.01 -0.23 22.30
C PRO A 261 -42.18 -1.52 23.13
N SER A 262 -43.42 -1.84 23.54
CA SER A 262 -43.74 -3.06 24.29
C SER A 262 -43.58 -4.35 23.49
N ASN A 263 -43.60 -4.27 22.15
CA ASN A 263 -43.47 -5.40 21.24
C ASN A 263 -42.00 -5.68 20.83
N LEU A 264 -41.07 -4.72 20.99
CA LEU A 264 -39.67 -4.88 20.57
C LEU A 264 -38.98 -6.16 21.10
N PRO A 265 -39.12 -6.55 22.38
CA PRO A 265 -38.50 -7.80 22.88
C PRO A 265 -39.08 -9.07 22.22
N ILE A 266 -40.35 -9.02 21.79
CA ILE A 266 -41.01 -10.12 21.10
C ILE A 266 -40.50 -10.20 19.66
N LEU A 267 -40.36 -9.05 18.99
CA LEU A 267 -39.77 -8.96 17.65
C LEU A 267 -38.31 -9.45 17.64
N ALA A 268 -37.50 -9.01 18.61
CA ALA A 268 -36.12 -9.46 18.77
C ALA A 268 -36.02 -10.99 18.90
N ARG A 269 -36.89 -11.61 19.71
CA ARG A 269 -36.93 -13.07 19.85
C ARG A 269 -37.34 -13.76 18.55
N THR A 270 -38.33 -13.22 17.86
CA THR A 270 -38.91 -13.79 16.63
C THR A 270 -37.93 -13.74 15.47
N LEU A 271 -37.20 -12.63 15.31
CA LEU A 271 -36.30 -12.39 14.18
C LEU A 271 -34.89 -12.96 14.40
N ARG A 272 -34.59 -13.43 15.62
CA ARG A 272 -33.31 -14.05 15.97
C ARG A 272 -33.17 -15.48 15.46
N GLU A 273 -34.28 -16.14 15.12
CA GLU A 273 -34.33 -17.55 14.73
C GLU A 273 -35.18 -17.74 13.46
N ALA A 274 -34.81 -18.70 12.61
CA ALA A 274 -35.62 -19.12 11.48
C ALA A 274 -36.77 -20.02 11.98
N ALA A 275 -37.83 -19.43 12.52
CA ALA A 275 -39.00 -20.18 12.97
C ALA A 275 -39.87 -20.57 11.75
N PRO A 276 -40.32 -21.84 11.65
CA PRO A 276 -41.17 -22.27 10.55
C PRO A 276 -42.57 -21.63 10.63
N LEU A 277 -43.24 -21.57 9.47
CA LEU A 277 -44.58 -21.03 9.30
C LEU A 277 -45.56 -22.09 9.79
N PHE A 278 -46.31 -21.74 10.84
CA PHE A 278 -47.30 -22.62 11.42
C PHE A 278 -48.50 -21.83 11.95
N LEU A 279 -49.70 -22.18 11.49
CA LEU A 279 -50.95 -21.45 11.75
C LEU A 279 -52.05 -22.30 12.40
N GLU A 280 -51.73 -23.50 12.91
CA GLU A 280 -52.73 -24.31 13.63
C GLU A 280 -52.82 -23.90 15.10
N ALA A 281 -54.03 -23.91 15.65
CA ALA A 281 -54.33 -23.31 16.96
C ALA A 281 -53.84 -24.14 18.17
N ASP A 282 -53.62 -25.45 18.01
CA ASP A 282 -53.42 -26.40 19.12
C ASP A 282 -52.13 -27.26 19.04
N ALA A 283 -51.20 -26.95 18.12
CA ALA A 283 -50.00 -27.77 17.96
C ALA A 283 -48.82 -27.33 18.86
N THR A 284 -47.97 -28.30 19.19
CA THR A 284 -46.73 -28.06 19.95
C THR A 284 -45.74 -27.23 19.13
N GLN A 285 -44.98 -26.37 19.82
CA GLN A 285 -44.00 -25.48 19.20
C GLN A 285 -43.06 -26.28 18.27
N PRO A 286 -42.97 -25.91 16.98
CA PRO A 286 -42.07 -26.61 16.07
C PRO A 286 -40.62 -26.42 16.51
N THR A 287 -39.82 -27.49 16.44
CA THR A 287 -38.38 -27.44 16.72
C THR A 287 -37.71 -26.37 15.83
N GLY A 288 -36.81 -25.56 16.41
CA GLY A 288 -36.17 -24.43 15.71
C GLY A 288 -35.69 -24.78 14.30
N GLY A 289 -35.95 -23.90 13.34
CA GLY A 289 -35.64 -24.17 11.93
C GLY A 289 -34.14 -24.16 11.64
N THR A 290 -33.77 -24.84 10.56
CA THR A 290 -32.41 -24.87 10.04
C THR A 290 -31.98 -23.45 9.67
N TRP A 291 -30.78 -23.03 10.07
CA TRP A 291 -30.23 -21.74 9.68
C TRP A 291 -30.22 -21.58 8.15
N THR A 292 -30.48 -20.36 7.67
CA THR A 292 -30.40 -20.03 6.24
C THR A 292 -29.57 -18.78 6.02
N ALA A 293 -28.81 -18.76 4.92
CA ALA A 293 -27.95 -17.62 4.58
C ALA A 293 -28.75 -16.36 4.19
N LYS A 294 -30.01 -16.52 3.77
CA LYS A 294 -30.88 -15.42 3.36
C LYS A 294 -31.58 -14.81 4.57
N LEU A 295 -31.72 -13.49 4.54
CA LEU A 295 -32.44 -12.76 5.57
C LEU A 295 -33.95 -13.09 5.54
N PRO A 296 -34.60 -13.27 6.70
CA PRO A 296 -36.05 -13.45 6.76
C PRO A 296 -36.83 -12.29 6.12
N LEU A 297 -37.94 -12.61 5.46
CA LEU A 297 -38.81 -11.74 4.68
C LEU A 297 -39.35 -10.53 5.45
N ALA A 298 -39.57 -10.69 6.75
CA ALA A 298 -40.12 -9.63 7.60
C ALA A 298 -39.21 -8.39 7.69
N TRP A 299 -37.90 -8.54 7.49
CA TRP A 299 -36.95 -7.44 7.65
C TRP A 299 -37.17 -6.31 6.64
N ASP A 300 -37.46 -6.64 5.38
CA ASP A 300 -37.68 -5.61 4.34
C ASP A 300 -38.90 -4.75 4.67
N LEU A 301 -39.97 -5.35 5.18
CA LEU A 301 -41.18 -4.63 5.60
C LEU A 301 -40.93 -3.77 6.84
N LEU A 302 -40.15 -4.25 7.81
CA LEU A 302 -39.83 -3.51 9.03
C LEU A 302 -38.95 -2.29 8.76
N LEU A 303 -37.90 -2.45 7.94
CA LEU A 303 -37.03 -1.35 7.54
C LEU A 303 -37.77 -0.33 6.69
N ALA A 304 -38.55 -0.77 5.69
CA ALA A 304 -39.34 0.13 4.85
C ALA A 304 -40.32 0.99 5.68
N LYS A 305 -40.95 0.41 6.71
CA LYS A 305 -41.87 1.15 7.58
C LYS A 305 -41.15 2.27 8.37
N HIS A 306 -39.92 2.04 8.82
CA HIS A 306 -39.12 3.08 9.50
C HIS A 306 -38.54 4.11 8.53
N PHE A 307 -38.16 3.73 7.30
CA PHE A 307 -37.54 4.65 6.34
C PHE A 307 -38.55 5.53 5.59
N THR A 308 -39.81 5.11 5.48
CA THR A 308 -40.87 5.89 4.82
C THR A 308 -41.47 6.99 5.69
N GLY A 309 -41.05 7.11 6.96
CA GLY A 309 -41.41 8.24 7.85
C GLY A 309 -42.89 8.30 8.26
N ILE A 310 -43.67 7.22 8.04
CA ILE A 310 -45.05 7.10 8.53
C ILE A 310 -45.01 6.66 10.00
N ASP A 311 -44.43 7.50 10.85
CA ASP A 311 -44.36 7.25 12.28
C ASP A 311 -45.72 7.56 12.91
N SER A 312 -46.46 6.52 13.27
CA SER A 312 -47.54 6.68 14.24
C SER A 312 -46.93 7.13 15.57
N LYS A 313 -47.57 8.05 16.32
CA LYS A 313 -47.13 8.42 17.68
C LYS A 313 -47.02 7.22 18.65
N LYS A 314 -47.48 6.03 18.25
CA LYS A 314 -47.47 4.78 19.01
C LYS A 314 -46.29 3.85 18.65
N SER A 315 -45.55 4.16 17.58
CA SER A 315 -44.38 3.38 17.12
C SER A 315 -43.13 3.72 17.94
N ALA A 316 -42.24 2.75 18.14
CA ALA A 316 -40.95 2.98 18.77
C ALA A 316 -40.01 3.78 17.86
N PRO A 317 -39.16 4.68 18.40
CA PRO A 317 -38.11 5.33 17.65
C PRO A 317 -37.18 4.31 16.97
N PHE A 318 -36.66 4.65 15.79
CA PHE A 318 -35.73 3.78 15.06
C PHE A 318 -34.51 3.37 15.89
N ALA A 319 -33.97 4.29 16.71
CA ALA A 319 -32.84 4.00 17.59
C ALA A 319 -33.15 2.88 18.61
N ASP A 320 -34.35 2.87 19.20
CA ASP A 320 -34.77 1.81 20.13
C ASP A 320 -35.01 0.48 19.41
N PHE A 321 -35.63 0.53 18.22
CA PHE A 321 -35.80 -0.66 17.38
C PHE A 321 -34.44 -1.26 17.01
N TRP A 322 -33.50 -0.45 16.53
CA TRP A 322 -32.16 -0.90 16.13
C TRP A 322 -31.40 -1.47 17.32
N ARG A 323 -31.40 -0.79 18.47
CA ARG A 323 -30.75 -1.28 19.69
C ARG A 323 -31.31 -2.64 20.12
N VAL A 324 -32.62 -2.76 20.29
CA VAL A 324 -33.23 -3.97 20.89
C VAL A 324 -33.29 -5.14 19.91
N VAL A 325 -33.65 -4.88 18.65
CA VAL A 325 -33.94 -5.93 17.66
C VAL A 325 -32.70 -6.30 16.85
N VAL A 326 -31.74 -5.40 16.66
CA VAL A 326 -30.51 -5.68 15.88
C VAL A 326 -29.30 -5.81 16.80
N ASP A 327 -28.94 -4.78 17.56
CA ASP A 327 -27.69 -4.73 18.32
C ASP A 327 -27.66 -5.75 19.47
N GLU A 328 -28.64 -5.68 20.37
CA GLU A 328 -28.75 -6.55 21.55
C GLU A 328 -29.20 -7.98 21.23
N SER A 329 -29.61 -8.24 19.98
CA SER A 329 -30.14 -9.55 19.56
C SER A 329 -29.20 -10.30 18.59
N LEU A 330 -28.77 -9.66 17.50
CA LEU A 330 -27.95 -10.28 16.45
C LEU A 330 -26.46 -10.06 16.66
N PHE A 331 -26.07 -8.93 17.28
CA PHE A 331 -24.68 -8.60 17.60
C PHE A 331 -24.31 -8.86 19.06
N ALA A 332 -25.23 -9.41 19.87
CA ALA A 332 -24.95 -9.78 21.26
C ALA A 332 -23.64 -10.58 21.39
N ASN A 333 -22.94 -10.44 22.51
CA ASN A 333 -21.64 -11.12 22.72
C ASN A 333 -21.73 -12.64 22.49
N GLN A 334 -22.82 -13.25 22.95
CA GLN A 334 -23.11 -14.69 22.81
C GLN A 334 -23.81 -15.06 21.49
N ALA A 335 -23.99 -14.12 20.55
CA ALA A 335 -24.59 -14.40 19.26
C ALA A 335 -23.60 -15.17 18.37
N SER A 336 -24.13 -16.21 17.71
CA SER A 336 -23.37 -17.05 16.79
C SER A 336 -22.91 -16.26 15.55
N PRO A 337 -21.88 -16.72 14.83
CA PRO A 337 -21.43 -16.04 13.62
C PRO A 337 -22.51 -15.92 12.54
N GLU A 338 -23.42 -16.89 12.47
CA GLU A 338 -24.58 -16.88 11.59
C GLU A 338 -25.53 -15.71 11.87
N ARG A 339 -25.80 -15.43 13.16
CA ARG A 339 -26.65 -14.31 13.59
C ARG A 339 -25.97 -12.97 13.31
N LYS A 340 -24.67 -12.87 13.59
CA LYS A 340 -23.86 -11.69 13.26
C LYS A 340 -23.81 -11.45 11.75
N SER A 341 -23.80 -12.51 10.93
CA SER A 341 -23.92 -12.41 9.47
C SER A 341 -25.25 -11.77 9.05
N TRP A 342 -26.38 -12.20 9.62
CA TRP A 342 -27.67 -11.52 9.39
C TRP A 342 -27.64 -10.06 9.85
N GLY A 343 -27.02 -9.77 11.00
CA GLY A 343 -26.80 -8.41 11.47
C GLY A 343 -26.07 -7.55 10.43
N PHE A 344 -24.98 -8.05 9.84
CA PHE A 344 -24.28 -7.34 8.76
C PHE A 344 -25.14 -7.17 7.50
N GLN A 345 -25.91 -8.19 7.11
CA GLN A 345 -26.83 -8.06 5.96
C GLN A 345 -27.90 -6.99 6.18
N ILE A 346 -28.44 -6.89 7.39
CA ILE A 346 -29.40 -5.83 7.77
C ILE A 346 -28.71 -4.48 7.72
N LEU A 347 -27.50 -4.35 8.29
CA LEU A 347 -26.70 -3.13 8.21
C LEU A 347 -26.45 -2.71 6.75
N HIS A 348 -26.10 -3.65 5.86
CA HIS A 348 -25.89 -3.36 4.44
C HIS A 348 -27.15 -2.87 3.74
N ARG A 349 -28.33 -3.41 4.08
CA ARG A 349 -29.62 -2.91 3.56
C ARG A 349 -29.93 -1.52 4.12
N SER A 350 -29.78 -1.34 5.42
CA SER A 350 -29.98 -0.03 6.07
C SER A 350 -29.06 1.04 5.52
N LEU A 351 -27.77 0.78 5.30
CA LEU A 351 -26.84 1.75 4.72
C LEU A 351 -27.22 2.18 3.28
N LYS A 352 -27.89 1.30 2.53
CA LYS A 352 -28.36 1.58 1.15
C LYS A 352 -29.64 2.39 1.09
N GLU A 353 -30.49 2.34 2.11
CA GLU A 353 -31.86 2.88 2.05
C GLU A 353 -32.16 3.93 3.12
N ALA A 354 -31.47 3.90 4.27
CA ALA A 354 -31.76 4.79 5.38
C ALA A 354 -31.52 6.27 5.01
N PRO A 355 -32.39 7.19 5.48
CA PRO A 355 -32.20 8.63 5.34
C PRO A 355 -31.02 9.13 6.19
N GLN A 356 -30.49 10.31 5.83
CA GLN A 356 -29.28 10.88 6.44
C GLN A 356 -29.34 11.01 7.98
N ASP A 357 -30.51 11.31 8.53
CA ASP A 357 -30.70 11.53 9.97
C ASP A 357 -30.67 10.21 10.77
N LEU A 358 -30.92 9.07 10.11
CA LEU A 358 -30.93 7.77 10.75
C LEU A 358 -29.59 7.03 10.71
N LEU A 359 -28.68 7.44 9.82
CA LEU A 359 -27.37 6.79 9.63
C LEU A 359 -26.52 6.72 10.91
N PRO A 360 -26.44 7.75 11.77
CA PRO A 360 -25.64 7.67 13.00
C PRO A 360 -26.14 6.59 13.97
N PHE A 361 -27.44 6.32 14.02
CA PHE A 361 -28.03 5.33 14.92
C PHE A 361 -27.73 3.87 14.53
N LEU A 362 -27.14 3.64 13.35
CA LEU A 362 -26.73 2.30 12.91
C LEU A 362 -25.48 1.80 13.65
N PHE A 363 -24.65 2.70 14.19
CA PHE A 363 -23.34 2.39 14.76
C PHE A 363 -23.41 2.22 16.29
N THR A 364 -24.01 1.13 16.71
CA THR A 364 -24.25 0.77 18.12
C THR A 364 -23.10 -0.01 18.76
N PRO A 365 -23.05 -0.13 20.11
CA PRO A 365 -21.90 -0.69 20.83
C PRO A 365 -21.50 -2.12 20.43
N ASN A 366 -22.47 -3.04 20.32
CA ASN A 366 -22.15 -4.44 20.03
C ASN A 366 -21.78 -4.65 18.56
N LEU A 367 -22.44 -3.91 17.66
CA LEU A 367 -22.11 -3.84 16.25
C LEU A 367 -20.70 -3.30 16.03
N MET A 368 -20.34 -2.17 16.64
CA MET A 368 -19.01 -1.56 16.51
C MET A 368 -17.92 -2.49 17.03
N ARG A 369 -18.11 -3.09 18.22
CA ARG A 369 -17.20 -4.10 18.76
C ARG A 369 -17.03 -5.28 17.80
N THR A 370 -18.14 -5.80 17.26
CA THR A 370 -18.10 -6.92 16.32
C THR A 370 -17.39 -6.52 15.02
N TRP A 371 -17.68 -5.33 14.49
CA TRP A 371 -17.13 -4.88 13.23
C TRP A 371 -15.62 -4.63 13.31
N VAL A 372 -15.14 -3.91 14.34
CA VAL A 372 -13.70 -3.68 14.57
C VAL A 372 -12.96 -5.01 14.75
N ASN A 373 -13.49 -5.93 15.56
CA ASN A 373 -12.87 -7.23 15.80
C ASN A 373 -12.80 -8.11 14.55
N GLN A 374 -13.76 -7.99 13.63
CA GLN A 374 -13.76 -8.75 12.37
C GLN A 374 -12.90 -8.09 11.28
N LEU A 375 -12.64 -6.79 11.36
CA LEU A 375 -11.73 -6.10 10.45
C LEU A 375 -10.26 -6.30 10.82
N SER A 376 -9.93 -6.45 12.11
CA SER A 376 -8.54 -6.49 12.58
C SER A 376 -7.71 -7.68 12.10
N GLY A 377 -8.34 -8.76 11.59
CA GLY A 377 -7.64 -9.94 11.10
C GLY A 377 -8.33 -10.55 9.87
N LYS A 378 -7.54 -10.97 8.88
CA LYS A 378 -8.04 -11.53 7.61
C LYS A 378 -8.58 -12.95 7.73
N ASP A 379 -8.14 -13.67 8.75
CA ASP A 379 -8.50 -15.04 9.13
C ASP A 379 -9.89 -15.14 9.79
N ARG A 380 -10.47 -14.01 10.19
CA ARG A 380 -11.76 -13.98 10.90
C ARG A 380 -12.93 -14.37 9.98
N LEU A 381 -13.83 -15.20 10.50
CA LEU A 381 -14.93 -15.80 9.71
C LEU A 381 -15.82 -14.78 8.98
N LEU A 382 -16.08 -13.61 9.58
CA LEU A 382 -16.94 -12.58 9.00
C LEU A 382 -16.13 -11.41 8.40
N HIS A 383 -14.82 -11.56 8.23
CA HIS A 383 -13.96 -10.53 7.67
C HIS A 383 -14.45 -10.03 6.30
N SER A 384 -14.87 -10.96 5.42
CA SER A 384 -15.45 -10.59 4.11
C SER A 384 -16.72 -9.72 4.23
N MET A 385 -17.58 -9.97 5.22
CA MET A 385 -18.76 -9.14 5.47
C MET A 385 -18.37 -7.78 6.07
N ALA A 386 -17.39 -7.78 6.98
CA ALA A 386 -16.87 -6.58 7.63
C ALA A 386 -16.20 -5.63 6.63
N ILE A 387 -15.42 -6.14 5.67
CA ILE A 387 -14.87 -5.36 4.55
C ILE A 387 -15.99 -4.80 3.68
N LYS A 388 -16.99 -5.60 3.31
CA LYS A 388 -18.14 -5.10 2.53
C LYS A 388 -18.88 -3.97 3.24
N THR A 389 -18.91 -3.99 4.58
CA THR A 389 -19.47 -2.87 5.36
C THR A 389 -18.70 -1.58 5.11
N VAL A 390 -17.36 -1.62 5.02
CA VAL A 390 -16.53 -0.43 4.69
C VAL A 390 -16.98 0.19 3.37
N ASP A 391 -17.15 -0.63 2.33
CA ASP A 391 -17.62 -0.17 1.02
C ASP A 391 -19.02 0.45 1.11
N HIS A 392 -19.93 -0.17 1.86
CA HIS A 392 -21.29 0.35 2.05
C HIS A 392 -21.33 1.65 2.86
N VAL A 393 -20.48 1.82 3.86
CA VAL A 393 -20.35 3.08 4.60
C VAL A 393 -19.83 4.18 3.68
N SER A 394 -18.78 3.92 2.91
CA SER A 394 -18.26 4.88 1.93
C SER A 394 -19.29 5.24 0.86
N GLN A 395 -20.11 4.29 0.40
CA GLN A 395 -21.22 4.56 -0.54
C GLN A 395 -22.33 5.40 0.10
N ALA A 396 -22.68 5.14 1.36
CA ALA A 396 -23.68 5.91 2.09
C ALA A 396 -23.25 7.38 2.25
N VAL A 397 -21.98 7.64 2.56
CA VAL A 397 -21.43 9.01 2.65
C VAL A 397 -21.43 9.69 1.28
N LYS A 398 -21.02 9.00 0.21
CA LYS A 398 -21.07 9.57 -1.15
C LYS A 398 -22.47 10.01 -1.57
N ARG A 399 -23.50 9.27 -1.14
CA ARG A 399 -24.90 9.63 -1.36
C ARG A 399 -25.35 10.82 -0.53
N SER A 400 -24.81 10.97 0.69
CA SER A 400 -25.20 12.02 1.63
C SER A 400 -23.98 12.59 2.37
N PRO A 401 -23.21 13.51 1.75
CA PRO A 401 -21.98 14.05 2.34
C PRO A 401 -22.20 14.77 3.68
N THR A 402 -23.40 15.35 3.87
CA THR A 402 -23.84 15.99 5.11
C THR A 402 -23.82 15.06 6.32
N ALA A 403 -24.04 13.75 6.12
CA ALA A 403 -24.00 12.75 7.19
C ALA A 403 -22.58 12.29 7.54
N GLY A 404 -21.58 12.60 6.70
CA GLY A 404 -20.22 12.09 6.87
C GLY A 404 -19.58 12.52 8.19
N VAL A 405 -19.80 13.77 8.64
CA VAL A 405 -19.30 14.24 9.95
C VAL A 405 -19.94 13.44 11.09
N ALA A 406 -21.27 13.27 11.06
CA ALA A 406 -21.99 12.51 12.08
C ALA A 406 -21.57 11.04 12.10
N LEU A 407 -21.20 10.47 10.96
CA LEU A 407 -20.66 9.11 10.88
C LEU A 407 -19.25 9.03 11.45
N VAL A 408 -18.36 9.95 11.09
CA VAL A 408 -17.00 10.00 11.65
C VAL A 408 -17.05 10.16 13.18
N THR A 409 -17.94 10.98 13.71
CA THR A 409 -18.09 11.13 15.16
C THR A 409 -18.61 9.88 15.85
N GLN A 410 -19.41 9.03 15.18
CA GLN A 410 -19.79 7.72 15.73
C GLN A 410 -18.63 6.70 15.64
N LEU A 411 -17.87 6.69 14.54
CA LEU A 411 -16.74 5.77 14.35
C LEU A 411 -15.55 6.05 15.28
N LEU A 412 -15.35 7.32 15.62
CA LEU A 412 -14.29 7.80 16.52
C LEU A 412 -14.78 8.07 17.96
N GLY A 413 -16.10 8.02 18.17
CA GLY A 413 -16.74 8.40 19.43
C GLY A 413 -16.78 7.28 20.47
N GLU A 414 -17.76 7.35 21.37
CA GLU A 414 -17.88 6.50 22.57
C GLU A 414 -17.84 4.99 22.27
N HIS A 415 -18.44 4.56 21.16
CA HIS A 415 -18.54 3.15 20.78
C HIS A 415 -17.50 2.73 19.74
N GLY A 416 -16.73 3.68 19.25
CA GLY A 416 -15.73 3.51 18.21
C GLY A 416 -14.33 3.32 18.76
N ARG A 417 -13.33 3.61 17.91
CA ARG A 417 -11.93 3.70 18.32
C ARG A 417 -11.28 4.91 17.69
N GLN A 418 -10.49 5.63 18.47
CA GLN A 418 -9.75 6.80 18.01
C GLN A 418 -8.71 6.46 16.92
N ASP A 419 -8.19 5.24 16.94
CA ASP A 419 -7.24 4.65 16.01
C ASP A 419 -7.89 3.63 15.07
N PHE A 420 -9.18 3.80 14.76
CA PHE A 420 -9.98 2.87 13.97
C PHE A 420 -9.23 2.33 12.74
N ASP A 421 -8.79 3.22 11.84
CA ASP A 421 -8.12 2.84 10.58
C ASP A 421 -6.82 2.06 10.80
N LYS A 422 -6.09 2.34 11.90
CA LYS A 422 -4.87 1.61 12.27
C LYS A 422 -5.20 0.20 12.76
N VAL A 423 -6.18 0.06 13.64
CA VAL A 423 -6.60 -1.24 14.23
C VAL A 423 -7.28 -2.13 13.21
N THR A 424 -8.05 -1.54 12.30
CA THR A 424 -8.79 -2.29 11.27
C THR A 424 -7.97 -2.53 10.00
N HIS A 425 -6.79 -1.92 9.90
CA HIS A 425 -5.99 -1.87 8.66
C HIS A 425 -6.81 -1.37 7.45
N THR A 426 -7.72 -0.42 7.67
CA THR A 426 -8.54 0.20 6.62
C THR A 426 -8.23 1.69 6.46
N LYS A 427 -8.81 2.31 5.43
CA LYS A 427 -8.79 3.77 5.22
C LYS A 427 -10.21 4.33 5.23
N THR A 428 -11.04 3.82 6.13
CA THR A 428 -12.47 4.12 6.17
C THR A 428 -12.69 5.58 6.53
N ILE A 429 -12.01 6.05 7.58
CA ILE A 429 -12.16 7.43 8.06
C ILE A 429 -11.53 8.40 7.07
N GLU A 430 -10.31 8.10 6.58
CA GLU A 430 -9.66 8.90 5.54
C GLU A 430 -10.56 9.00 4.29
N SER A 431 -11.17 7.90 3.86
CA SER A 431 -12.11 7.89 2.73
C SER A 431 -13.34 8.75 2.99
N ILE A 432 -13.93 8.71 4.19
CA ILE A 432 -15.10 9.53 4.53
C ILE A 432 -14.72 11.01 4.51
N LEU A 433 -13.63 11.38 5.17
CA LEU A 433 -13.14 12.76 5.26
C LEU A 433 -12.78 13.33 3.87
N SER A 434 -12.19 12.53 2.98
CA SER A 434 -11.88 12.95 1.61
C SER A 434 -13.11 13.22 0.73
N SER A 435 -14.29 12.71 1.12
CA SER A 435 -15.55 12.92 0.41
C SER A 435 -16.38 14.09 0.96
N LEU A 436 -15.95 14.69 2.07
CA LEU A 436 -16.59 15.87 2.64
C LEU A 436 -16.25 17.12 1.82
N ASP A 437 -17.19 18.06 1.78
CA ASP A 437 -16.95 19.40 1.27
C ASP A 437 -16.26 20.27 2.33
N GLN A 438 -15.88 21.50 1.94
CA GLN A 438 -15.22 22.46 2.83
C GLN A 438 -16.06 22.75 4.09
N ALA A 439 -17.39 22.83 3.95
CA ALA A 439 -18.30 23.02 5.08
C ALA A 439 -18.32 21.80 6.02
N GLY A 440 -18.27 20.58 5.49
CA GLY A 440 -18.14 19.34 6.25
C GLY A 440 -16.84 19.28 7.05
N ILE A 441 -15.72 19.66 6.45
CA ILE A 441 -14.42 19.73 7.15
C ILE A 441 -14.47 20.77 8.28
N GLN A 442 -15.06 21.94 8.03
CA GLN A 442 -15.21 22.98 9.06
C GLN A 442 -16.08 22.50 10.25
N ARG A 443 -17.18 21.79 9.99
CA ARG A 443 -18.00 21.17 11.06
C ARG A 443 -17.23 20.10 11.83
N TYR A 444 -16.39 19.32 11.15
CA TYR A 444 -15.52 18.35 11.81
C TYR A 444 -14.46 19.04 12.69
N LEU A 445 -13.83 20.12 12.21
CA LEU A 445 -12.93 20.94 13.02
C LEU A 445 -13.64 21.55 14.23
N GLU A 446 -14.87 22.06 14.07
CA GLU A 446 -15.68 22.55 15.19
C GLU A 446 -15.92 21.46 16.24
N HIS A 447 -16.21 20.23 15.81
CA HIS A 447 -16.30 19.09 16.71
C HIS A 447 -14.97 18.81 17.43
N LEU A 448 -13.83 18.74 16.72
CA LEU A 448 -12.51 18.53 17.34
C LEU A 448 -12.18 19.62 18.37
N ARG A 449 -12.48 20.89 18.05
CA ARG A 449 -12.33 22.02 18.99
C ARG A 449 -13.22 21.82 20.21
N SER A 450 -14.47 21.40 20.02
CA SER A 450 -15.40 21.13 21.13
C SER A 450 -14.87 20.04 22.08
N VAL A 451 -14.28 18.96 21.53
CA VAL A 451 -13.66 17.89 22.32
C VAL A 451 -12.49 18.43 23.15
N ALA A 452 -11.64 19.27 22.54
CA ALA A 452 -10.53 19.90 23.26
C ALA A 452 -10.99 20.83 24.41
N TYR A 453 -12.21 21.38 24.32
CA TYR A 453 -12.80 22.28 25.33
C TYR A 453 -13.64 21.60 26.41
N GLN A 454 -14.20 20.42 26.15
CA GLN A 454 -15.24 19.79 26.98
C GLN A 454 -14.73 19.16 28.29
N VAL A 455 -13.42 19.15 28.53
CA VAL A 455 -12.83 18.62 29.78
C VAL A 455 -13.43 19.29 31.01
N THR A 456 -14.12 18.52 31.85
CA THR A 456 -14.69 18.97 33.13
C THR A 456 -13.70 18.83 34.28
N LYS A 457 -13.87 19.63 35.35
CA LYS A 457 -12.98 19.62 36.53
C LYS A 457 -12.96 18.29 37.31
N SER A 458 -13.85 17.35 37.00
CA SER A 458 -13.92 16.02 37.63
C SER A 458 -12.99 14.98 36.98
N ASP A 459 -12.48 15.27 35.79
CA ASP A 459 -11.67 14.33 35.01
C ASP A 459 -10.19 14.44 35.39
N SER A 460 -9.49 13.30 35.44
CA SER A 460 -8.04 13.30 35.67
C SER A 460 -7.30 14.14 34.63
N VAL A 461 -6.21 14.81 35.03
CA VAL A 461 -5.34 15.60 34.11
C VAL A 461 -4.89 14.74 32.92
N LEU A 462 -4.66 13.44 33.15
CA LEU A 462 -4.30 12.47 32.12
C LEU A 462 -5.39 12.31 31.04
N HIS A 463 -6.66 12.23 31.45
CA HIS A 463 -7.79 12.14 30.51
C HIS A 463 -7.91 13.41 29.66
N ALA A 464 -7.76 14.58 30.29
CA ALA A 464 -7.75 15.87 29.60
C ALA A 464 -6.64 15.96 28.54
N THR A 465 -5.42 15.56 28.90
CA THR A 465 -4.28 15.55 27.99
C THR A 465 -4.52 14.59 26.82
N THR A 466 -5.07 13.40 27.08
CA THR A 466 -5.36 12.39 26.05
C THR A 466 -6.39 12.89 25.03
N GLN A 467 -7.48 13.53 25.48
CA GLN A 467 -8.50 14.07 24.58
C GLN A 467 -7.96 15.22 23.72
N ARG A 468 -7.17 16.13 24.31
CA ARG A 468 -6.56 17.24 23.59
C ARG A 468 -5.50 16.76 22.61
N GLN A 469 -4.72 15.75 22.98
CA GLN A 469 -3.78 15.08 22.09
C GLN A 469 -4.48 14.49 20.89
N TRP A 470 -5.56 13.74 21.12
CA TRP A 470 -6.34 13.16 20.04
C TRP A 470 -6.88 14.23 19.08
N ALA A 471 -7.44 15.33 19.60
CA ALA A 471 -7.94 16.42 18.76
C ALA A 471 -6.83 17.04 17.89
N ALA A 472 -5.64 17.26 18.46
CA ALA A 472 -4.49 17.80 17.72
C ALA A 472 -3.94 16.79 16.69
N ASP A 473 -3.92 15.50 17.02
CA ASP A 473 -3.52 14.41 16.10
C ASP A 473 -4.47 14.32 14.89
N GLN A 474 -5.79 14.43 15.11
CA GLN A 474 -6.77 14.46 14.03
C GLN A 474 -6.62 15.70 13.14
N MET A 475 -6.35 16.88 13.73
CA MET A 475 -6.07 18.09 12.95
C MET A 475 -4.81 17.92 12.08
N LEU A 476 -3.74 17.34 12.61
CA LEU A 476 -2.53 17.04 11.84
C LEU A 476 -2.81 16.00 10.73
N ALA A 477 -3.62 14.98 11.00
CA ALA A 477 -4.00 13.97 10.01
C ALA A 477 -4.75 14.59 8.81
N LEU A 478 -5.62 15.57 9.05
CA LEU A 478 -6.28 16.34 7.98
C LEU A 478 -5.25 17.07 7.10
N VAL A 479 -4.25 17.71 7.70
CA VAL A 479 -3.20 18.45 6.97
C VAL A 479 -2.28 17.51 6.17
N ARG A 480 -2.00 16.32 6.71
CA ARG A 480 -1.17 15.29 6.07
C ARG A 480 -1.85 14.56 4.92
N SER A 481 -3.18 14.45 4.92
CA SER A 481 -3.86 13.71 3.87
C SER A 481 -3.76 14.45 2.52
N ASN A 482 -3.22 13.76 1.53
CA ASN A 482 -3.16 14.24 0.15
C ASN A 482 -4.50 14.07 -0.60
N LEU A 483 -5.46 13.34 -0.01
CA LEU A 483 -6.78 13.11 -0.59
C LEU A 483 -7.77 14.24 -0.29
N ILE A 484 -7.51 15.01 0.77
CA ILE A 484 -8.37 16.12 1.18
C ILE A 484 -7.92 17.40 0.46
N PRO A 485 -8.81 18.10 -0.26
CA PRO A 485 -8.49 19.39 -0.85
C PRO A 485 -8.08 20.41 0.22
N LYS A 486 -6.82 20.85 0.17
CA LYS A 486 -6.28 21.90 1.04
C LYS A 486 -6.90 23.24 0.67
N SER A 487 -7.66 23.86 1.59
CA SER A 487 -8.18 25.21 1.42
C SER A 487 -7.65 26.14 2.51
N ASP A 488 -7.39 27.39 2.14
CA ASP A 488 -6.79 28.37 3.05
C ASP A 488 -7.64 28.60 4.31
N GLU A 489 -8.98 28.50 4.21
CA GLU A 489 -9.88 28.74 5.35
C GLU A 489 -9.72 27.71 6.47
N TRP A 490 -9.87 26.42 6.17
CA TRP A 490 -9.81 25.40 7.23
C TRP A 490 -8.36 25.17 7.70
N LEU A 491 -7.37 25.35 6.83
CA LEU A 491 -5.97 25.34 7.22
C LEU A 491 -5.64 26.50 8.17
N TYR A 492 -6.17 27.69 7.90
CA TYR A 492 -6.01 28.84 8.80
C TYR A 492 -6.64 28.57 10.17
N ASP A 493 -7.81 27.93 10.23
CA ASP A 493 -8.44 27.51 11.48
C ASP A 493 -7.56 26.55 12.29
N VAL A 494 -6.97 25.52 11.65
CA VAL A 494 -6.08 24.55 12.29
C VAL A 494 -4.82 25.22 12.80
N VAL A 495 -4.13 26.00 11.95
CA VAL A 495 -2.90 26.70 12.31
C VAL A 495 -3.16 27.71 13.43
N THR A 496 -4.25 28.47 13.34
CA THR A 496 -4.64 29.44 14.39
C THR A 496 -4.88 28.73 15.71
N PHE A 497 -5.68 27.66 15.72
CA PHE A 497 -6.01 26.93 16.94
C PHE A 497 -4.76 26.34 17.61
N LEU A 498 -3.89 25.66 16.85
CA LEU A 498 -2.66 25.07 17.38
C LEU A 498 -1.67 26.14 17.86
N THR A 499 -1.55 27.26 17.14
CA THR A 499 -0.69 28.39 17.51
C THR A 499 -1.14 29.02 18.84
N VAL A 500 -2.43 29.30 18.99
CA VAL A 500 -2.96 29.96 20.20
C VAL A 500 -2.70 29.11 21.42
N PHE A 501 -3.18 27.86 21.42
CA PHE A 501 -3.09 27.00 22.59
C PHE A 501 -1.69 26.39 22.78
N GLY A 502 -0.78 26.58 21.81
CA GLY A 502 0.63 26.25 21.95
C GLY A 502 1.47 27.34 22.64
N TYR A 503 1.17 28.63 22.39
CA TYR A 503 2.01 29.75 22.84
C TYR A 503 1.35 30.71 23.85
N PHE A 504 0.02 30.67 23.98
CA PHE A 504 -0.72 31.58 24.84
C PHE A 504 -1.75 30.87 25.72
N GLU A 505 -2.00 31.45 26.90
CA GLU A 505 -3.17 31.17 27.72
C GLU A 505 -4.32 32.11 27.33
N VAL A 506 -5.47 31.55 26.98
CA VAL A 506 -6.67 32.31 26.59
C VAL A 506 -7.48 32.68 27.83
N VAL A 507 -7.35 33.94 28.26
CA VAL A 507 -8.01 34.45 29.47
C VAL A 507 -9.47 34.81 29.20
N LYS A 508 -9.77 35.32 28.01
CA LYS A 508 -11.12 35.67 27.55
C LYS A 508 -11.30 35.30 26.09
N THR A 509 -12.53 34.98 25.68
CA THR A 509 -12.85 34.71 24.28
C THR A 509 -12.52 35.93 23.42
N PRO A 510 -11.59 35.82 22.46
CA PRO A 510 -11.13 36.96 21.67
C PRO A 510 -12.18 37.39 20.64
N THR A 511 -12.31 38.69 20.41
CA THR A 511 -13.27 39.25 19.44
C THR A 511 -12.88 38.94 18.00
N SER A 512 -11.57 38.96 17.70
CA SER A 512 -11.03 38.84 16.34
C SER A 512 -11.00 37.40 15.81
N TRP A 513 -11.14 36.40 16.69
CA TRP A 513 -11.06 34.96 16.37
C TRP A 513 -12.19 34.14 17.01
N ASN A 514 -13.30 34.75 17.37
CA ASN A 514 -14.42 34.09 18.06
C ASN A 514 -15.03 32.91 17.26
N SER A 515 -14.82 32.85 15.94
CA SER A 515 -15.23 31.73 15.09
C SER A 515 -14.39 30.46 15.31
N VAL A 516 -13.16 30.60 15.80
CA VAL A 516 -12.18 29.51 15.96
C VAL A 516 -11.86 29.28 17.43
N LEU A 517 -11.82 30.34 18.25
CA LEU A 517 -11.30 30.32 19.60
C LEU A 517 -12.40 30.63 20.61
N SER A 518 -12.45 29.83 21.67
CA SER A 518 -13.22 30.11 22.89
C SER A 518 -12.35 29.93 24.13
N ALA A 519 -12.67 30.65 25.20
CA ALA A 519 -11.99 30.46 26.48
C ALA A 519 -12.29 29.06 27.04
N PRO A 520 -11.27 28.21 27.27
CA PRO A 520 -11.49 26.86 27.75
C PRO A 520 -11.91 26.89 29.23
N LYS A 521 -12.78 25.95 29.64
CA LYS A 521 -13.24 25.84 31.04
C LYS A 521 -12.11 25.41 32.00
N VAL A 522 -11.16 24.64 31.49
CA VAL A 522 -9.94 24.20 32.16
C VAL A 522 -8.75 24.68 31.33
N ALA A 523 -7.82 25.38 31.96
CA ALA A 523 -6.63 25.90 31.27
C ALA A 523 -5.80 24.76 30.63
N PHE A 524 -5.10 25.08 29.54
CA PHE A 524 -4.18 24.14 28.91
C PHE A 524 -2.91 24.12 29.74
N HIS A 525 -2.45 22.92 30.13
CA HIS A 525 -1.25 22.75 30.96
C HIS A 525 -0.04 22.62 30.04
N GLU A 526 1.16 22.84 30.58
CA GLU A 526 2.44 22.90 29.85
C GLU A 526 2.65 21.71 28.89
N GLN A 527 2.37 20.48 29.33
CA GLN A 527 2.49 19.28 28.49
C GLN A 527 1.59 19.32 27.24
N THR A 528 0.35 19.79 27.39
CA THR A 528 -0.56 19.94 26.25
C THR A 528 -0.11 21.07 25.32
N GLN A 529 0.41 22.15 25.88
CA GLN A 529 0.91 23.28 25.09
C GLN A 529 2.12 22.88 24.24
N ALA A 530 3.08 22.15 24.84
CA ALA A 530 4.23 21.58 24.12
C ALA A 530 3.78 20.64 22.99
N LEU A 531 2.79 19.79 23.26
CA LEU A 531 2.21 18.93 22.24
C LEU A 531 1.58 19.72 21.08
N PHE A 532 0.85 20.79 21.37
CA PHE A 532 0.22 21.63 20.34
C PHE A 532 1.28 22.34 19.49
N ARG A 533 2.39 22.81 20.08
CA ARG A 533 3.53 23.35 19.33
C ARG A 533 4.17 22.30 18.43
N LEU A 534 4.40 21.09 18.93
CA LEU A 534 4.94 19.98 18.13
C LEU A 534 4.01 19.64 16.94
N ARG A 535 2.70 19.63 17.15
CA ARG A 535 1.71 19.40 16.07
C ARG A 535 1.62 20.56 15.10
N LEU A 536 1.72 21.80 15.56
CA LEU A 536 1.82 22.99 14.72
C LEU A 536 3.05 22.89 13.80
N GLN A 537 4.23 22.63 14.39
CA GLN A 537 5.48 22.47 13.67
C GLN A 537 5.38 21.38 12.59
N ALA A 538 4.78 20.22 12.93
CA ALA A 538 4.50 19.17 11.95
C ALA A 538 3.55 19.64 10.84
N CYS A 539 2.45 20.34 11.15
CA CYS A 539 1.55 20.91 10.15
C CYS A 539 2.30 21.88 9.21
N LEU A 540 3.15 22.75 9.76
CA LEU A 540 3.92 23.72 8.97
C LEU A 540 4.92 23.03 8.03
N THR A 541 5.56 21.94 8.46
CA THR A 541 6.42 21.12 7.60
C THR A 541 5.64 20.50 6.43
N GLU A 542 4.43 19.98 6.67
CA GLU A 542 3.55 19.37 5.65
C GLU A 542 2.95 20.39 4.68
N LEU A 543 2.93 21.67 5.07
CA LEU A 543 2.46 22.79 4.25
C LEU A 543 3.59 23.46 3.46
N LYS A 544 4.77 22.84 3.40
CA LYS A 544 5.90 23.31 2.59
C LYS A 544 5.51 23.48 1.11
N GLY A 545 5.72 24.69 0.59
CA GLY A 545 5.39 25.05 -0.81
C GLY A 545 3.97 25.56 -1.02
N ASN A 546 3.09 25.48 -0.01
CA ASN A 546 1.79 26.15 -0.04
C ASN A 546 1.96 27.58 0.51
N GLU A 547 1.28 28.55 -0.12
CA GLU A 547 1.26 29.94 0.32
C GLU A 547 -0.16 30.35 0.67
N ILE A 548 -0.31 31.11 1.76
CA ILE A 548 -1.55 31.80 2.12
C ILE A 548 -1.35 33.29 1.88
N LYS A 549 -2.19 33.88 1.04
CA LYS A 549 -2.10 35.32 0.67
C LYS A 549 -0.71 35.75 0.16
N GLY A 550 0.05 34.83 -0.44
CA GLY A 550 1.41 35.10 -0.94
C GLY A 550 2.53 35.02 0.11
N HIS A 551 2.22 34.55 1.32
CA HIS A 551 3.16 34.29 2.41
C HIS A 551 3.25 32.79 2.72
N SER A 552 4.39 32.35 3.25
CA SER A 552 4.54 30.98 3.73
C SER A 552 3.75 30.76 5.02
N TRP A 553 3.31 29.52 5.27
CA TRP A 553 2.57 29.18 6.48
C TRP A 553 3.31 29.47 7.79
N PRO A 554 4.65 29.27 7.92
CA PRO A 554 5.40 29.74 9.08
C PRO A 554 5.32 31.25 9.30
N MET A 555 5.33 32.03 8.21
CA MET A 555 5.16 33.49 8.28
C MET A 555 3.77 33.88 8.78
N GLU A 556 2.71 33.20 8.31
CA GLU A 556 1.35 33.47 8.81
C GLU A 556 1.21 33.09 10.29
N ALA A 557 1.77 31.95 10.72
CA ALA A 557 1.79 31.55 12.13
C ALA A 557 2.52 32.59 13.00
N ALA A 558 3.69 33.07 12.59
CA ALA A 558 4.39 34.16 13.27
C ALA A 558 3.56 35.46 13.28
N SER A 559 2.89 35.80 12.18
CA SER A 559 1.99 36.97 12.13
C SER A 559 0.83 36.85 13.11
N ILE A 560 0.25 35.65 13.26
CA ILE A 560 -0.82 35.35 14.22
C ILE A 560 -0.30 35.59 15.65
N VAL A 561 0.86 35.04 16.00
CA VAL A 561 1.52 35.25 17.30
C VAL A 561 1.74 36.75 17.58
N ALA A 562 2.26 37.50 16.61
CA ALA A 562 2.50 38.93 16.75
C ALA A 562 1.22 39.75 16.97
N LYS A 563 0.12 39.39 16.30
CA LYS A 563 -1.20 40.02 16.49
C LYS A 563 -1.77 39.72 17.87
N MET A 564 -1.61 38.49 18.35
CA MET A 564 -2.13 38.04 19.65
C MET A 564 -1.43 38.70 20.83
N LYS A 565 -0.10 38.92 20.75
CA LYS A 565 0.65 39.66 21.77
C LYS A 565 0.08 41.07 22.04
N LYS A 566 -0.59 41.69 21.06
CA LYS A 566 -1.20 43.02 21.19
C LYS A 566 -2.60 43.00 21.81
N GLU A 567 -3.26 41.85 21.87
CA GLU A 567 -4.61 41.71 22.45
C GLU A 567 -4.55 41.35 23.94
N LYS A 568 -5.39 42.01 24.76
CA LYS A 568 -5.49 41.75 26.21
C LYS A 568 -6.16 40.40 26.56
N SER A 569 -6.65 39.68 25.56
CA SER A 569 -7.36 38.40 25.72
C SER A 569 -6.40 37.22 25.95
N PHE A 570 -5.12 37.41 25.61
CA PHE A 570 -4.10 36.37 25.64
C PHE A 570 -2.99 36.73 26.64
N LYS A 571 -2.47 35.72 27.34
CA LYS A 571 -1.28 35.83 28.19
C LYS A 571 -0.19 34.95 27.60
N SER A 572 0.98 35.53 27.31
CA SER A 572 2.14 34.77 26.80
C SER A 572 2.67 33.81 27.89
N ILE A 573 3.12 32.63 27.46
CA ILE A 573 3.72 31.61 28.34
C ILE A 573 5.26 31.65 28.27
N ALA A 574 5.82 32.27 27.23
CA ALA A 574 7.28 32.42 27.07
C ALA A 574 7.92 33.25 28.18
N SER A 575 9.18 32.94 28.47
CA SER A 575 10.04 33.68 29.39
C SER A 575 10.31 35.11 28.91
N ASP A 576 10.68 36.02 29.81
CA ASP A 576 11.01 37.40 29.44
C ASP A 576 12.19 37.44 28.44
N LEU A 577 13.20 36.57 28.65
CA LEU A 577 14.32 36.39 27.73
C LEU A 577 13.87 35.96 26.32
N ALA A 578 13.00 34.95 26.23
CA ALA A 578 12.45 34.49 24.95
C ALA A 578 11.69 35.62 24.23
N LEU A 579 10.93 36.44 24.97
CA LEU A 579 10.20 37.57 24.41
C LEU A 579 11.12 38.66 23.87
N GLU A 580 12.23 38.96 24.55
CA GLU A 580 13.25 39.91 24.07
C GLU A 580 13.90 39.43 22.76
N ARG A 581 14.31 38.16 22.71
CA ARG A 581 14.89 37.54 21.50
C ARG A 581 13.90 37.56 20.33
N VAL A 582 12.65 37.20 20.58
CA VAL A 582 11.55 37.24 19.59
C VAL A 582 11.30 38.66 19.07
N GLU A 583 11.34 39.68 19.93
CA GLU A 583 11.18 41.07 19.52
C GLU A 583 12.28 41.52 18.55
N SER A 584 13.53 41.11 18.82
CA SER A 584 14.66 41.33 17.92
C SER A 584 14.42 40.67 16.55
N ALA A 585 13.94 39.43 16.52
CA ALA A 585 13.63 38.71 15.29
C ALA A 585 12.47 39.37 14.49
N TYR A 586 11.43 39.88 15.15
CA TYR A 586 10.38 40.64 14.47
C TYR A 586 10.89 41.98 13.91
N ALA A 587 11.79 42.66 14.62
CA ALA A 587 12.44 43.87 14.12
C ALA A 587 13.26 43.58 12.86
N LEU A 588 13.96 42.43 12.83
CA LEU A 588 14.65 41.93 11.65
C LEU A 588 13.69 41.70 10.48
N LEU A 589 12.59 40.94 10.68
CA LEU A 589 11.58 40.70 9.64
C LEU A 589 11.02 42.01 9.06
N HIS A 590 10.66 42.96 9.92
CA HIS A 590 10.14 44.25 9.47
C HIS A 590 11.18 45.04 8.66
N SER A 591 12.47 44.93 9.01
CA SER A 591 13.56 45.59 8.28
C SER A 591 13.77 44.99 6.88
N LEU A 592 13.62 43.67 6.73
CA LEU A 592 13.71 42.95 5.46
C LEU A 592 12.55 43.36 4.53
N GLN A 593 11.31 43.30 5.05
CA GLN A 593 10.10 43.66 4.30
C GLN A 593 10.08 45.12 3.83
N LYS A 594 10.72 46.04 4.57
CA LYS A 594 10.77 47.46 4.22
C LYS A 594 11.77 47.79 3.11
N LYS A 595 12.90 47.08 3.04
CA LYS A 595 13.97 47.39 2.08
C LYS A 595 13.74 46.78 0.70
N GLU A 596 12.99 45.69 0.59
CA GLU A 596 12.80 45.00 -0.69
C GLU A 596 11.44 45.30 -1.34
N HIS A 597 11.41 46.22 -2.30
CA HIS A 597 10.18 46.58 -3.03
C HIS A 597 9.65 45.48 -3.98
N LYS A 598 10.45 44.44 -4.24
CA LYS A 598 10.04 43.16 -4.87
C LYS A 598 10.78 42.05 -4.14
N ALA A 599 10.07 41.27 -3.32
CA ALA A 599 10.67 40.20 -2.54
C ALA A 599 11.37 39.19 -3.46
N SER A 600 12.70 39.11 -3.38
CA SER A 600 13.48 38.08 -4.07
C SER A 600 13.10 36.70 -3.49
N THR A 601 13.16 35.64 -4.30
CA THR A 601 12.94 34.26 -3.81
C THR A 601 13.84 33.95 -2.61
N LYS A 602 15.07 34.49 -2.60
CA LYS A 602 16.03 34.35 -1.49
C LYS A 602 15.57 35.04 -0.22
N THR A 603 15.08 36.27 -0.33
CA THR A 603 14.57 37.01 0.83
C THR A 603 13.34 36.35 1.40
N LYS A 604 12.41 35.84 0.57
CA LYS A 604 11.26 35.06 1.04
C LYS A 604 11.67 33.77 1.76
N ALA A 605 12.70 33.08 1.27
CA ALA A 605 13.23 31.87 1.90
C ALA A 605 13.87 32.19 3.26
N PHE A 606 14.64 33.28 3.35
CA PHE A 606 15.25 33.76 4.58
C PHE A 606 14.21 34.29 5.59
N GLU A 607 13.21 35.03 5.12
CA GLU A 607 12.05 35.46 5.92
C GLU A 607 11.30 34.27 6.53
N THR A 608 11.14 33.18 5.76
CA THR A 608 10.52 31.94 6.26
C THR A 608 11.40 31.26 7.32
N LEU A 609 12.73 31.28 7.16
CA LEU A 609 13.68 30.78 8.15
C LEU A 609 13.57 31.58 9.46
N VAL A 610 13.56 32.91 9.38
CA VAL A 610 13.39 33.78 10.56
C VAL A 610 12.05 33.54 11.23
N ALA A 611 10.96 33.39 10.46
CA ALA A 611 9.64 33.07 11.01
C ALA A 611 9.62 31.70 11.74
N ALA A 612 10.31 30.69 11.20
CA ALA A 612 10.44 29.40 11.85
C ALA A 612 11.24 29.48 13.16
N VAL A 613 12.32 30.26 13.18
CA VAL A 613 13.12 30.47 14.39
C VAL A 613 12.33 31.25 15.43
N ILE A 614 11.56 32.28 15.05
CA ILE A 614 10.64 32.97 15.97
C ILE A 614 9.76 31.98 16.72
N LEU A 615 9.11 31.05 15.99
CA LEU A 615 8.20 30.08 16.60
C LEU A 615 8.89 29.14 17.60
N ILE A 616 10.18 28.87 17.42
CA ILE A 616 10.96 28.00 18.31
C ILE A 616 11.53 28.79 19.48
N THR A 617 11.96 30.04 19.27
CA THR A 617 12.49 30.91 20.32
C THR A 617 11.48 31.17 21.45
N TYR A 618 10.17 31.01 21.19
CA TYR A 618 9.16 31.02 22.26
C TYR A 618 9.30 29.89 23.28
N GLU A 619 10.06 28.84 22.95
CA GLU A 619 10.36 27.70 23.81
C GLU A 619 11.71 27.87 24.55
N ASP A 620 12.43 28.97 24.31
CA ASP A 620 13.75 29.21 24.90
C ASP A 620 13.68 29.34 26.44
N THR A 621 14.52 28.55 27.08
CA THR A 621 14.90 28.66 28.49
C THR A 621 16.19 29.50 28.65
N GLU A 622 16.59 29.81 29.89
CA GLU A 622 17.84 30.55 30.15
C GLU A 622 19.09 29.83 29.62
N GLU A 623 19.05 28.50 29.53
CA GLU A 623 20.12 27.64 29.01
C GLU A 623 20.09 27.51 27.48
N SER A 624 19.04 28.02 26.81
CA SER A 624 18.88 27.85 25.36
C SER A 624 19.79 28.79 24.56
N PRO A 625 20.46 28.29 23.50
CA PRO A 625 21.33 29.10 22.65
C PRO A 625 20.53 30.21 21.93
N ASN A 626 21.16 31.37 21.70
CA ASN A 626 20.51 32.48 21.01
C ASN A 626 20.49 32.24 19.49
N LEU A 627 19.37 31.73 18.98
CA LEU A 627 19.21 31.43 17.54
C LEU A 627 18.93 32.67 16.68
N VAL A 628 18.56 33.80 17.30
CA VAL A 628 18.12 35.01 16.58
C VAL A 628 19.32 35.86 16.16
N GLU A 629 20.32 36.00 17.03
CA GLU A 629 21.49 36.85 16.79
C GLU A 629 22.29 36.44 15.54
N PRO A 630 22.63 35.15 15.33
CA PRO A 630 23.28 34.71 14.09
C PRO A 630 22.48 35.06 12.81
N LEU A 631 21.14 35.00 12.87
CA LEU A 631 20.30 35.41 11.73
C LEU A 631 20.33 36.92 11.49
N VAL A 632 20.39 37.72 12.55
CA VAL A 632 20.51 39.19 12.45
C VAL A 632 21.83 39.55 11.77
N ASP A 633 22.91 38.89 12.14
CA ASP A 633 24.24 39.13 11.58
C ASP A 633 24.31 38.76 10.10
N VAL A 634 23.86 37.57 9.74
CA VAL A 634 23.75 37.13 8.34
C VAL A 634 22.88 38.08 7.52
N ALA A 635 21.74 38.53 8.06
CA ALA A 635 20.87 39.45 7.35
C ALA A 635 21.46 40.85 7.17
N ASN A 636 22.21 41.33 8.16
CA ASN A 636 22.91 42.61 8.10
C ASN A 636 23.90 42.65 6.92
N VAL A 637 24.60 41.53 6.68
CA VAL A 637 25.58 41.37 5.60
C VAL A 637 24.90 41.08 4.25
N LEU A 638 24.00 40.09 4.17
CA LEU A 638 23.42 39.62 2.89
C LEU A 638 22.35 40.56 2.30
N PHE A 639 21.49 41.15 3.13
CA PHE A 639 20.30 41.88 2.66
C PHE A 639 20.32 43.36 3.01
N LEU A 640 20.88 43.72 4.16
CA LEU A 640 20.80 45.08 4.68
C LEU A 640 22.03 45.94 4.34
N GLY A 641 23.10 45.36 3.80
CA GLY A 641 24.27 46.07 3.29
C GLY A 641 25.07 46.83 4.36
N LYS A 642 25.02 46.38 5.62
CA LYS A 642 25.91 46.91 6.67
C LYS A 642 27.28 46.23 6.51
N LYS A 643 28.37 47.00 6.66
CA LYS A 643 29.73 46.43 6.59
C LYS A 643 29.91 45.43 7.73
N ALA A 644 30.39 44.23 7.40
CA ALA A 644 30.90 43.29 8.40
C ALA A 644 31.96 44.01 9.25
N ASP A 645 31.97 43.72 10.55
CA ASP A 645 32.98 44.26 11.45
C ASP A 645 34.36 43.75 11.00
N LYS A 646 35.38 44.60 11.07
CA LYS A 646 36.68 44.32 10.40
C LYS A 646 37.43 43.09 10.94
N ASP A 647 36.98 42.53 12.05
CA ASP A 647 37.56 41.36 12.71
C ASP A 647 36.93 40.01 12.27
N GLN A 648 35.85 40.01 11.47
CA GLN A 648 35.27 38.79 10.89
C GLN A 648 35.49 38.76 9.37
N ALA A 649 36.61 38.18 8.95
CA ALA A 649 36.95 37.94 7.54
C ALA A 649 36.20 36.73 6.94
N ILE A 650 34.99 36.42 7.42
CA ILE A 650 34.18 35.27 7.00
C ILE A 650 33.22 35.71 5.89
N GLY A 651 33.14 34.94 4.81
CA GLY A 651 32.22 35.20 3.70
C GLY A 651 30.76 35.16 4.16
N ALA A 652 29.90 35.99 3.57
CA ALA A 652 28.48 36.05 3.92
C ALA A 652 27.74 34.70 3.74
N THR A 653 28.27 33.85 2.85
CA THR A 653 27.80 32.48 2.59
C THR A 653 28.24 31.48 3.67
N GLU A 654 29.44 31.62 4.24
CA GLU A 654 29.92 30.78 5.36
C GLU A 654 29.12 31.09 6.61
N LEU A 655 28.90 32.37 6.94
CA LEU A 655 28.03 32.76 8.07
C LEU A 655 26.61 32.17 7.94
N LEU A 656 26.07 32.09 6.72
CA LEU A 656 24.77 31.46 6.49
C LEU A 656 24.82 29.93 6.69
N VAL A 657 25.94 29.29 6.31
CA VAL A 657 26.17 27.87 6.55
C VAL A 657 26.29 27.58 8.05
N ASP A 658 27.01 28.40 8.81
CA ASP A 658 27.10 28.31 10.28
C ASP A 658 25.71 28.35 10.92
N VAL A 659 24.87 29.29 10.46
CA VAL A 659 23.47 29.37 10.90
C VAL A 659 22.70 28.10 10.58
N PHE A 660 22.86 27.54 9.38
CA PHE A 660 22.21 26.27 9.03
C PHE A 660 22.69 25.12 9.91
N ILE A 661 23.98 25.04 10.20
CA ILE A 661 24.56 24.01 11.08
C ILE A 661 24.00 24.16 12.49
N GLY A 662 24.07 25.34 13.10
CA GLY A 662 23.55 25.57 14.45
C GLY A 662 22.04 25.31 14.57
N LEU A 663 21.26 25.56 13.51
CA LEU A 663 19.84 25.19 13.46
C LEU A 663 19.60 23.69 13.28
N LEU A 664 20.53 22.97 12.65
CA LEU A 664 20.47 21.51 12.47
C LEU A 664 20.96 20.74 13.70
N GLU A 665 21.82 21.32 14.52
CA GLU A 665 22.22 20.74 15.83
C GLU A 665 20.98 20.54 16.72
N ILE A 666 20.02 21.46 16.66
CA ILE A 666 18.74 21.32 17.36
C ILE A 666 17.98 20.09 16.82
N SER A 667 17.44 19.29 17.74
CA SER A 667 16.63 18.11 17.46
C SER A 667 15.21 18.44 16.96
N SER A 668 15.07 19.35 15.98
CA SER A 668 13.80 19.77 15.39
C SER A 668 13.64 19.32 13.93
N SER A 669 12.63 18.48 13.68
CA SER A 669 12.25 18.07 12.32
C SER A 669 11.71 19.23 11.48
N PHE A 670 11.10 20.23 12.14
CA PHE A 670 10.62 21.45 11.50
C PHE A 670 11.77 22.34 11.06
N LEU A 671 12.77 22.59 11.91
CA LEU A 671 13.97 23.34 11.50
C LEU A 671 14.70 22.65 10.36
N ARG A 672 14.94 21.33 10.45
CA ARG A 672 15.56 20.56 9.36
C ARG A 672 14.85 20.78 8.03
N ALA A 673 13.52 20.75 8.02
CA ALA A 673 12.72 20.93 6.80
C ALA A 673 12.81 22.35 6.21
N ILE A 674 12.82 23.37 7.07
CA ILE A 674 12.93 24.79 6.69
C ILE A 674 14.36 25.13 6.25
N VAL A 675 15.38 24.69 7.01
CA VAL A 675 16.80 24.82 6.65
C VAL A 675 17.05 24.17 5.28
N SER A 676 16.56 22.95 5.05
CA SER A 676 16.67 22.28 3.74
C SER A 676 16.04 23.09 2.61
N GLN A 677 14.92 23.78 2.86
CA GLN A 677 14.26 24.64 1.87
C GLN A 677 15.07 25.91 1.57
N ALA A 678 15.56 26.56 2.63
CA ALA A 678 16.40 27.74 2.52
C ALA A 678 17.70 27.38 1.79
N PHE A 679 18.40 26.33 2.24
CA PHE A 679 19.64 25.83 1.64
C PHE A 679 19.48 25.53 0.14
N ALA A 680 18.41 24.87 -0.28
CA ALA A 680 18.15 24.63 -1.71
C ALA A 680 18.15 25.94 -2.54
N THR A 681 17.60 27.02 -1.97
CA THR A 681 17.52 28.35 -2.62
C THR A 681 18.88 29.07 -2.65
N PHE A 682 19.72 28.87 -1.63
CA PHE A 682 21.07 29.46 -1.53
C PHE A 682 22.18 28.59 -2.12
N SER A 683 21.88 27.34 -2.50
CA SER A 683 22.87 26.37 -3.02
C SER A 683 23.68 26.90 -4.22
N GLY A 684 23.09 27.80 -5.00
CA GLY A 684 23.74 28.45 -6.14
C GLY A 684 24.86 29.43 -5.78
N GLU A 685 25.02 29.84 -4.54
CA GLU A 685 26.04 30.82 -4.11
C GLU A 685 27.20 30.19 -3.32
N LEU A 686 27.09 28.92 -2.95
CA LEU A 686 28.14 28.20 -2.23
C LEU A 686 29.41 28.09 -3.07
N ASN A 687 30.53 28.49 -2.46
CA ASN A 687 31.91 28.38 -2.94
C ASN A 687 32.59 27.13 -2.35
N ALA A 688 33.86 26.89 -2.69
CA ALA A 688 34.64 25.78 -2.16
C ALA A 688 34.73 25.81 -0.61
N GLU A 689 35.06 26.96 -0.04
CA GLU A 689 35.22 27.16 1.41
C GLU A 689 33.94 26.82 2.20
N SER A 690 32.77 27.26 1.71
CA SER A 690 31.48 26.94 2.33
C SER A 690 31.09 25.45 2.27
N LEU A 691 31.58 24.71 1.26
CA LEU A 691 31.37 23.26 1.17
C LEU A 691 32.35 22.50 2.07
N ASP A 692 33.61 22.93 2.09
CA ASP A 692 34.62 22.36 2.97
C ASP A 692 34.18 22.54 4.44
N HIS A 693 33.63 23.70 4.80
CA HIS A 693 33.02 23.93 6.11
C HIS A 693 31.88 22.94 6.46
N LEU A 694 31.01 22.59 5.51
CA LEU A 694 29.98 21.56 5.73
C LEU A 694 30.56 20.15 5.85
N ILE A 695 31.63 19.86 5.11
CA ILE A 695 32.32 18.57 5.15
C ILE A 695 33.04 18.38 6.48
N ASP A 696 33.65 19.44 7.02
CA ASP A 696 34.37 19.41 8.29
C ASP A 696 33.46 19.02 9.47
N GLN A 697 32.17 19.38 9.41
CA GLN A 697 31.15 18.96 10.39
C GLN A 697 30.87 17.44 10.41
N LEU A 698 31.45 16.66 9.49
CA LEU A 698 31.30 15.20 9.44
C LEU A 698 32.41 14.47 10.20
N GLY A 699 33.33 15.18 10.88
CA GLY A 699 34.35 14.60 11.76
C GLY A 699 35.50 13.90 11.03
N LEU A 700 35.66 14.13 9.72
CA LEU A 700 36.69 13.45 8.91
C LEU A 700 38.12 13.89 9.22
N ASN A 701 38.30 15.06 9.81
CA ASN A 701 39.63 15.62 10.12
C ASN A 701 40.15 15.21 11.51
N GLU A 702 39.39 14.43 12.28
CA GLU A 702 39.78 13.91 13.60
C GLU A 702 40.57 12.58 13.50
N ALA A 703 41.28 12.35 12.39
CA ALA A 703 41.99 11.10 12.15
C ALA A 703 43.06 10.81 13.23
N THR A 704 42.70 9.93 14.16
CA THR A 704 43.45 8.72 14.57
C THR A 704 44.97 8.86 14.53
N ALA A 705 45.55 9.23 15.68
CA ALA A 705 46.99 9.23 15.91
C ALA A 705 47.58 7.82 16.18
N ASP A 706 46.75 6.76 16.23
CA ASP A 706 47.17 5.46 16.81
C ASP A 706 47.06 4.23 15.87
N GLU A 707 46.83 4.37 14.56
CA GLU A 707 46.65 3.22 13.64
C GLU A 707 47.89 2.84 12.81
N ASP A 708 49.10 2.91 13.37
CA ASP A 708 50.34 2.47 12.70
C ASP A 708 50.99 1.26 13.42
N GLU A 709 50.23 0.24 13.80
CA GLU A 709 50.82 -1.04 14.24
C GLU A 709 49.88 -2.24 14.04
N VAL A 710 49.75 -2.72 12.79
CA VAL A 710 49.30 -4.10 12.54
C VAL A 710 50.29 -4.77 11.59
N GLN A 711 51.31 -5.40 12.18
CA GLN A 711 52.17 -6.34 11.50
C GLN A 711 51.43 -7.65 11.21
N ALA A 712 51.79 -8.23 10.08
CA ALA A 712 51.22 -9.43 9.49
C ALA A 712 51.48 -10.70 10.32
N GLU A 713 50.46 -11.55 10.43
CA GLU A 713 50.65 -13.01 10.56
C GLU A 713 49.81 -13.76 9.52
N ASP A 714 50.45 -14.77 8.94
CA ASP A 714 50.04 -15.62 7.81
C ASP A 714 49.00 -16.68 8.26
N PRO A 715 48.24 -17.29 7.33
CA PRO A 715 47.13 -18.18 7.60
C PRO A 715 47.57 -19.65 7.62
N ASP A 716 47.15 -20.40 8.63
CA ASP A 716 47.00 -21.86 8.57
C ASP A 716 46.20 -22.31 9.80
N ASP A 717 44.94 -22.66 9.63
CA ASP A 717 44.53 -24.04 9.86
C ASP A 717 43.14 -24.31 9.29
N GLN A 718 43.11 -25.35 8.47
CA GLN A 718 41.95 -25.96 7.86
C GLN A 718 41.19 -26.71 8.96
N ASP A 719 39.86 -26.62 8.97
CA ASP A 719 39.10 -27.86 9.07
C ASP A 719 37.75 -27.78 8.38
N GLU A 720 37.42 -28.93 7.82
CA GLU A 720 36.53 -29.13 6.70
C GLU A 720 35.04 -29.13 7.07
N VAL A 721 34.29 -28.68 6.08
CA VAL A 721 32.85 -28.76 5.84
C VAL A 721 32.25 -30.13 6.19
N MET A 722 31.09 -30.12 6.86
CA MET A 722 30.06 -31.14 6.66
C MET A 722 28.72 -30.42 6.44
N GLU A 723 28.31 -30.37 5.18
CA GLU A 723 26.95 -30.08 4.73
C GLU A 723 26.05 -31.29 5.08
N GLU A 724 24.90 -31.04 5.71
CA GLU A 724 23.69 -31.83 5.49
C GLU A 724 22.51 -30.86 5.30
N ASP A 725 22.04 -30.75 4.06
CA ASP A 725 20.76 -30.17 3.66
C ASP A 725 19.60 -31.08 4.10
N GLU A 726 18.54 -30.53 4.70
CA GLU A 726 17.15 -30.91 4.37
C GLU A 726 16.14 -29.80 4.73
N ASP A 727 15.14 -29.70 3.87
CA ASP A 727 14.25 -28.56 3.52
C ASP A 727 13.23 -28.07 4.59
N ASP A 728 13.04 -26.74 4.56
CA ASP A 728 11.77 -26.00 4.43
C ASP A 728 10.73 -25.99 5.57
N SER A 729 10.65 -24.84 6.28
CA SER A 729 9.41 -24.21 6.76
C SER A 729 9.72 -22.77 7.26
N GLU A 730 9.30 -21.77 6.49
CA GLU A 730 9.29 -20.37 6.91
C GLU A 730 8.35 -20.12 8.10
N GLU A 731 8.81 -19.37 9.11
CA GLU A 731 8.10 -18.20 9.64
C GLU A 731 9.07 -17.35 10.49
N GLU A 732 9.19 -16.07 10.10
CA GLU A 732 9.96 -15.01 10.76
C GLU A 732 9.30 -14.61 12.09
N ASP A 733 10.04 -14.66 13.20
CA ASP A 733 9.88 -13.70 14.29
C ASP A 733 11.27 -13.40 14.89
N SER A 734 11.72 -12.16 14.70
CA SER A 734 13.03 -11.67 15.12
C SER A 734 12.95 -11.14 16.56
N ASP A 735 13.36 -11.96 17.52
CA ASP A 735 13.85 -11.47 18.82
C ASP A 735 15.36 -11.73 18.83
N ASP A 736 16.11 -10.72 18.37
CA ASP A 736 17.57 -10.70 18.31
C ASP A 736 18.09 -10.32 19.71
N ASP A 737 18.34 -11.34 20.54
CA ASP A 737 19.14 -11.26 21.76
C ASP A 737 20.62 -11.21 21.34
N PRO A 738 21.39 -10.14 21.62
CA PRO A 738 22.78 -10.10 21.19
C PRO A 738 23.63 -10.99 22.10
N GLU A 739 24.20 -12.05 21.52
CA GLU A 739 25.27 -12.84 22.14
C GLU A 739 26.48 -11.97 22.49
N GLU A 740 26.99 -12.15 23.72
CA GLU A 740 28.21 -11.54 24.23
C GLU A 740 29.43 -12.16 23.55
N SER A 741 30.07 -11.40 22.65
CA SER A 741 31.46 -11.61 22.26
C SER A 741 32.36 -10.81 23.21
N SER A 742 33.05 -11.50 24.11
CA SER A 742 34.13 -10.96 24.95
C SER A 742 35.40 -10.83 24.08
N ASP A 743 35.72 -9.61 23.70
CA ASP A 743 37.09 -9.20 23.36
C ASP A 743 37.51 -8.22 24.48
N ASP A 744 38.33 -8.71 25.40
CA ASP A 744 38.96 -7.90 26.45
C ASP A 744 40.21 -7.25 25.87
N ASP A 745 40.12 -5.95 25.57
CA ASP A 745 41.28 -5.09 25.31
C ASP A 745 41.38 -4.07 26.47
N GLU A 746 42.07 -4.47 27.54
CA GLU A 746 42.37 -3.60 28.69
C GLU A 746 43.46 -2.60 28.31
N GLY A 747 43.05 -1.45 27.79
CA GLY A 747 43.86 -0.24 27.69
C GLY A 747 43.76 0.62 28.96
N ASP A 748 44.91 0.82 29.60
CA ASP A 748 45.16 1.58 30.83
C ASP A 748 44.51 2.99 30.82
N ALA A 749 43.41 3.16 31.57
CA ALA A 749 42.68 4.44 31.69
C ALA A 749 42.81 5.03 33.10
N GLU A 750 43.07 6.34 33.18
CA GLU A 750 43.18 7.11 34.43
C GLU A 750 41.97 6.89 35.37
N VAL A 751 42.27 6.62 36.64
CA VAL A 751 41.30 6.24 37.67
C VAL A 751 40.30 7.38 37.97
N ASP A 752 39.01 7.13 37.74
CA ASP A 752 37.91 8.09 37.89
C ASP A 752 37.71 8.50 39.37
N PRO A 753 37.80 9.80 39.74
CA PRO A 753 37.66 10.27 41.12
C PRO A 753 36.30 9.95 41.76
N ILE A 754 35.25 9.83 40.94
CA ILE A 754 33.90 9.51 41.41
C ILE A 754 33.79 8.02 41.75
N LEU A 755 34.43 7.14 40.97
CA LEU A 755 34.56 5.71 41.32
C LEU A 755 35.36 5.56 42.61
N LEU A 756 36.48 6.28 42.76
CA LEU A 756 37.28 6.26 43.99
C LEU A 756 36.43 6.64 45.22
N SER A 757 35.61 7.69 45.10
CA SER A 757 34.74 8.13 46.19
C SER A 757 33.64 7.13 46.57
N LYS A 758 33.08 6.41 45.59
CA LYS A 758 32.04 5.39 45.81
C LYS A 758 32.64 4.10 46.36
N VAL A 759 33.82 3.73 45.90
CA VAL A 759 34.61 2.61 46.44
C VAL A 759 35.01 2.93 47.89
N GLU A 760 35.55 4.12 48.17
CA GLU A 760 35.85 4.57 49.55
C GLU A 760 34.61 4.60 50.45
N ALA A 761 33.45 5.00 49.93
CA ALA A 761 32.19 4.96 50.66
C ALA A 761 31.75 3.53 50.99
N ALA A 762 31.91 2.58 50.04
CA ALA A 762 31.65 1.16 50.27
C ALA A 762 32.59 0.55 51.33
N PHE A 763 33.86 0.97 51.35
CA PHE A 763 34.83 0.60 52.39
C PHE A 763 34.50 1.23 53.76
N ARG A 764 34.00 2.48 53.81
CA ARG A 764 33.56 3.13 55.06
C ARG A 764 32.28 2.53 55.63
N GLU A 765 31.30 2.18 54.79
CA GLU A 765 30.01 1.64 55.23
C GLU A 765 30.14 0.27 55.93
N LYS A 766 31.18 -0.52 55.58
CA LYS A 766 31.49 -1.79 56.23
C LYS A 766 32.56 -1.70 57.36
N GLY A 767 33.01 -0.50 57.73
CA GLY A 767 33.80 -0.27 58.94
C GLY A 767 35.30 -0.57 58.87
N LEU A 768 35.92 -0.56 57.67
CA LEU A 768 37.35 -0.88 57.50
C LEU A 768 38.32 0.32 57.58
N ALA A 769 37.84 1.53 57.92
CA ALA A 769 38.64 2.75 57.85
C ALA A 769 39.01 3.38 59.21
N GLU A 770 39.27 2.56 60.23
CA GLU A 770 39.99 3.00 61.43
C GLU A 770 41.10 1.99 61.80
N VAL A 771 42.21 2.04 61.06
CA VAL A 771 43.51 1.64 61.60
C VAL A 771 44.49 2.76 61.29
N SER A 772 44.64 3.66 62.27
CA SER A 772 45.71 4.64 62.28
C SER A 772 47.06 3.93 62.28
N ALA A 773 47.97 4.37 61.43
CA ALA A 773 49.35 3.91 61.38
C ALA A 773 50.09 4.31 62.68
N ASP A 774 50.06 3.43 63.67
CA ASP A 774 51.13 3.22 64.66
C ASP A 774 50.78 2.04 65.58
N GLU A 775 51.78 1.19 65.84
CA GLU A 775 51.84 0.07 66.81
C GLU A 775 51.55 -1.38 66.30
N SER A 776 52.67 -2.07 66.02
CA SER A 776 53.03 -3.48 66.34
C SER A 776 52.13 -4.67 65.96
N ASP A 777 52.82 -5.64 65.33
CA ASP A 777 52.48 -7.04 65.04
C ASP A 777 51.61 -7.80 66.06
N ASP A 778 50.90 -8.79 65.49
CA ASP A 778 50.22 -9.92 66.11
C ASP A 778 48.81 -9.67 66.68
N ASP A 779 47.79 -9.69 65.79
CA ASP A 779 46.53 -10.45 65.94
C ASP A 779 45.42 -9.88 65.01
N LEU A 780 45.34 -10.34 63.76
CA LEU A 780 44.20 -10.09 62.87
C LEU A 780 43.95 -11.28 61.91
N ASP A 781 43.81 -12.48 62.45
CA ASP A 781 42.88 -13.46 61.87
C ASP A 781 41.48 -12.98 62.28
N THR A 782 40.50 -12.68 61.43
CA THR A 782 39.93 -13.51 60.36
C THR A 782 38.96 -12.59 59.60
N PHE A 783 39.21 -12.25 58.33
CA PHE A 783 38.10 -11.91 57.44
C PHE A 783 37.42 -13.22 57.09
N ASP A 784 36.13 -13.33 57.39
CA ASP A 784 35.33 -14.48 56.95
C ASP A 784 35.31 -14.48 55.40
N ASP A 785 35.49 -15.62 54.74
CA ASP A 785 35.46 -15.73 53.27
C ASP A 785 34.13 -15.16 52.70
N ASP A 786 33.06 -15.26 53.51
CA ASP A 786 31.74 -14.68 53.22
C ASP A 786 31.72 -13.13 53.27
N GLN A 787 32.63 -12.49 54.00
CA GLN A 787 32.74 -11.03 54.05
C GLN A 787 33.55 -10.47 52.88
N MET A 788 34.58 -11.20 52.44
CA MET A 788 35.41 -10.82 51.29
C MET A 788 34.63 -11.00 49.97
N SER A 789 33.88 -12.10 49.82
CA SER A 789 33.00 -12.32 48.66
C SER A 789 31.92 -11.23 48.54
N GLN A 790 31.29 -10.82 49.64
CA GLN A 790 30.29 -9.73 49.61
C GLN A 790 30.87 -8.35 49.29
N LEU A 791 32.18 -8.13 49.50
CA LEU A 791 32.85 -6.90 49.09
C LEU A 791 33.13 -6.94 47.59
N ASP A 792 33.63 -8.06 47.08
CA ASP A 792 33.84 -8.28 45.65
C ASP A 792 32.52 -8.21 44.86
N ASP A 793 31.43 -8.81 45.35
CA ASP A 793 30.11 -8.75 44.72
C ASP A 793 29.59 -7.31 44.62
N LYS A 794 29.80 -6.49 45.67
CA LYS A 794 29.40 -5.07 45.66
C LYS A 794 30.29 -4.23 44.75
N LEU A 795 31.60 -4.49 44.73
CA LEU A 795 32.51 -3.82 43.81
C LEU A 795 32.16 -4.17 42.36
N ALA A 796 31.93 -5.45 42.06
CA ALA A 796 31.48 -5.92 40.77
C ALA A 796 30.14 -5.27 40.37
N GLU A 797 29.16 -5.16 41.27
CA GLU A 797 27.90 -4.48 41.00
C GLU A 797 28.10 -2.98 40.67
N ILE A 798 28.99 -2.29 41.40
CA ILE A 798 29.32 -0.88 41.14
C ILE A 798 30.02 -0.72 39.78
N PHE A 799 30.97 -1.61 39.44
CA PHE A 799 31.67 -1.59 38.15
C PHE A 799 30.72 -1.95 36.98
N VAL A 800 29.80 -2.90 37.17
CA VAL A 800 28.78 -3.27 36.17
C VAL A 800 27.77 -2.14 35.97
N GLN A 801 27.32 -1.47 37.04
CA GLN A 801 26.38 -0.34 36.90
C GLN A 801 27.06 0.88 36.25
N HIS A 802 28.31 1.16 36.59
CA HIS A 802 29.05 2.29 36.04
C HIS A 802 29.46 2.07 34.57
N SER A 803 29.85 0.85 34.20
CA SER A 803 30.10 0.48 32.81
C SER A 803 28.83 0.54 31.97
N LYS A 804 27.69 0.02 32.47
CA LYS A 804 26.39 0.12 31.79
C LYS A 804 25.92 1.56 31.62
N SER A 805 26.14 2.45 32.60
CA SER A 805 25.77 3.86 32.46
C SER A 805 26.66 4.62 31.47
N LYS A 806 27.99 4.42 31.51
CA LYS A 806 28.92 5.03 30.54
C LYS A 806 28.67 4.51 29.12
N ARG A 807 28.40 3.21 28.95
CA ARG A 807 28.03 2.61 27.66
C ARG A 807 26.75 3.24 27.11
N LYS A 808 25.70 3.37 27.94
CA LYS A 808 24.44 4.00 27.54
C LYS A 808 24.61 5.47 27.15
N GLU A 809 25.44 6.21 27.88
CA GLU A 809 25.76 7.61 27.56
C GLU A 809 26.52 7.73 26.23
N ARG A 810 27.52 6.88 26.00
CA ARG A 810 28.25 6.79 24.73
C ARG A 810 27.33 6.41 23.56
N GLU A 811 26.42 5.46 23.76
CA GLU A 811 25.43 5.04 22.74
C GLU A 811 24.46 6.19 22.38
N ILE A 812 24.00 6.97 23.37
CA ILE A 812 23.15 8.15 23.13
C ILE A 812 23.93 9.20 22.33
N LEU A 813 25.16 9.51 22.74
CA LEU A 813 26.00 10.49 22.05
C LEU A 813 26.28 10.07 20.60
N GLN A 814 26.65 8.81 20.38
CA GLN A 814 26.85 8.26 19.03
C GLN A 814 25.59 8.35 18.17
N ARG A 815 24.41 8.08 18.76
CA ARG A 815 23.13 8.21 18.05
C ARG A 815 22.84 9.66 17.66
N ASP A 816 23.07 10.61 18.55
CA ASP A 816 22.81 12.02 18.28
C ASP A 816 23.78 12.60 17.23
N THR A 817 25.08 12.25 17.32
CA THR A 817 26.08 12.56 16.29
C THR A 817 25.69 11.96 14.94
N ALA A 818 25.26 10.70 14.91
CA ALA A 818 24.80 10.07 13.67
C ALA A 818 23.56 10.77 13.08
N VAL A 819 22.62 11.21 13.91
CA VAL A 819 21.45 11.98 13.47
C VAL A 819 21.87 13.33 12.89
N PHE A 820 22.84 14.01 13.49
CA PHE A 820 23.40 15.26 13.01
C PHE A 820 24.15 15.10 11.67
N HIS A 821 25.08 14.14 11.56
CA HIS A 821 25.77 13.83 10.30
C HIS A 821 24.77 13.51 9.18
N ASN A 822 23.70 12.78 9.48
CA ASN A 822 22.63 12.54 8.52
C ASN A 822 21.90 13.82 8.06
N LYS A 823 21.77 14.84 8.91
CA LYS A 823 21.21 16.15 8.53
C LYS A 823 22.18 16.92 7.63
N VAL A 824 23.48 16.89 7.91
CA VAL A 824 24.51 17.49 7.04
C VAL A 824 24.54 16.80 5.67
N LEU A 825 24.46 15.47 5.64
CA LEU A 825 24.36 14.69 4.40
C LEU A 825 23.10 15.04 3.57
N ASP A 826 21.98 15.44 4.20
CA ASP A 826 20.82 15.96 3.43
C ASP A 826 21.20 17.23 2.66
N LEU A 827 21.93 18.16 3.30
CA LEU A 827 22.34 19.41 2.65
C LEU A 827 23.29 19.11 1.49
N LEU A 828 24.25 18.19 1.68
CA LEU A 828 25.13 17.75 0.60
C LEU A 828 24.36 17.05 -0.53
N GLU A 829 23.30 16.28 -0.22
CA GLU A 829 22.43 15.69 -1.25
C GLU A 829 21.68 16.76 -2.04
N ILE A 830 21.13 17.76 -1.34
CA ILE A 830 20.45 18.90 -1.97
C ILE A 830 21.42 19.63 -2.88
N TYR A 831 22.66 19.89 -2.44
CA TYR A 831 23.67 20.52 -3.27
C TYR A 831 24.00 19.69 -4.51
N ALA A 832 24.30 18.40 -4.34
CA ALA A 832 24.63 17.49 -5.44
C ALA A 832 23.49 17.37 -6.46
N LYS A 833 22.24 17.52 -6.02
CA LYS A 833 21.05 17.49 -6.88
C LYS A 833 20.81 18.81 -7.60
N GLU A 834 20.78 19.93 -6.88
CA GLU A 834 20.42 21.24 -7.44
C GLU A 834 21.58 21.89 -8.23
N GLN A 835 22.83 21.56 -7.90
CA GLN A 835 24.05 22.12 -8.51
C GLN A 835 24.88 21.09 -9.29
N SER A 836 24.24 20.06 -9.86
CA SER A 836 24.92 18.90 -10.46
C SER A 836 25.83 19.23 -11.67
N ALA A 837 25.69 20.43 -12.24
CA ALA A 837 26.54 20.95 -13.31
C ALA A 837 27.75 21.77 -12.81
N LYS A 838 27.85 22.13 -11.53
CA LYS A 838 29.00 22.89 -11.00
C LYS A 838 30.18 21.99 -10.70
N ILE A 839 31.39 22.45 -10.99
CA ILE A 839 32.61 21.67 -10.76
C ILE A 839 32.85 21.34 -9.28
N HIS A 840 32.37 22.18 -8.36
CA HIS A 840 32.53 21.97 -6.91
C HIS A 840 31.87 20.68 -6.39
N VAL A 841 30.92 20.08 -7.11
CA VAL A 841 30.35 18.76 -6.75
C VAL A 841 31.43 17.67 -6.69
N VAL A 842 32.54 17.83 -7.41
CA VAL A 842 33.67 16.89 -7.38
C VAL A 842 34.31 16.82 -5.98
N ARG A 843 34.34 17.94 -5.23
CA ARG A 843 34.90 18.00 -3.86
C ARG A 843 34.18 17.09 -2.88
N LEU A 844 32.92 16.72 -3.15
CA LEU A 844 32.16 15.83 -2.29
C LEU A 844 32.64 14.37 -2.36
N ALA A 845 33.30 13.97 -3.45
CA ALA A 845 33.55 12.55 -3.74
C ALA A 845 34.51 11.89 -2.74
N ALA A 846 35.66 12.51 -2.45
CA ALA A 846 36.64 11.96 -1.51
C ALA A 846 36.12 11.90 -0.05
N PRO A 847 35.54 12.98 0.52
CA PRO A 847 35.01 12.96 1.88
C PRO A 847 33.88 11.94 2.08
N LEU A 848 32.93 11.86 1.15
CA LEU A 848 31.85 10.87 1.22
C LEU A 848 32.37 9.43 1.08
N PHE A 849 33.45 9.23 0.33
CA PHE A 849 34.07 7.93 0.20
C PHE A 849 34.81 7.54 1.48
N ALA A 850 35.49 8.49 2.12
CA ALA A 850 36.08 8.30 3.45
C ALA A 850 35.01 7.92 4.49
N LEU A 851 33.88 8.64 4.55
CA LEU A 851 32.75 8.29 5.43
C LEU A 851 32.17 6.91 5.12
N ALA A 852 32.03 6.56 3.84
CA ALA A 852 31.53 5.24 3.44
C ALA A 852 32.47 4.09 3.84
N LYS A 853 33.78 4.37 4.01
CA LYS A 853 34.75 3.42 4.56
C LYS A 853 34.69 3.30 6.09
N GLY A 854 33.95 4.18 6.77
CA GLY A 854 33.96 4.28 8.24
C GLY A 854 35.07 5.18 8.80
N ALA A 855 35.56 6.17 8.04
CA ALA A 855 36.47 7.18 8.59
C ALA A 855 35.73 8.16 9.52
N GLY A 856 36.35 8.48 10.67
CA GLY A 856 35.71 9.14 11.82
C GLY A 856 34.83 8.15 12.60
N ASP A 857 34.61 8.33 13.91
CA ASP A 857 33.73 7.48 14.74
C ASP A 857 32.26 7.55 14.25
N VAL A 858 31.97 6.88 13.14
CA VAL A 858 30.78 7.11 12.31
C VAL A 858 29.95 5.83 12.25
N SER A 859 28.68 5.93 12.67
CA SER A 859 27.72 4.82 12.62
C SER A 859 27.56 4.23 11.21
N GLU A 860 27.27 2.93 11.13
CA GLU A 860 27.03 2.21 9.86
C GLU A 860 25.91 2.87 9.01
N GLN A 861 24.92 3.48 9.66
CA GLN A 861 23.83 4.20 8.99
C GLN A 861 24.35 5.39 8.16
N VAL A 862 25.28 6.16 8.72
CA VAL A 862 25.89 7.33 8.05
C VAL A 862 26.81 6.86 6.92
N ALA A 863 27.62 5.83 7.15
CA ALA A 863 28.48 5.23 6.12
C ALA A 863 27.67 4.71 4.91
N THR A 864 26.58 3.97 5.20
CA THR A 864 25.66 3.47 4.18
C THR A 864 25.03 4.61 3.38
N ARG A 865 24.60 5.68 4.06
CA ARG A 865 24.00 6.85 3.41
C ARG A 865 24.98 7.61 2.53
N ALA A 866 26.21 7.83 2.99
CA ALA A 866 27.27 8.45 2.20
C ALA A 866 27.55 7.64 0.93
N GLY A 867 27.62 6.31 1.03
CA GLY A 867 27.76 5.41 -0.11
C GLY A 867 26.57 5.44 -1.08
N GLN A 868 25.33 5.60 -0.58
CA GLN A 868 24.14 5.78 -1.43
C GLN A 868 24.17 7.12 -2.17
N LEU A 869 24.60 8.20 -1.51
CA LEU A 869 24.69 9.54 -2.09
C LEU A 869 25.74 9.58 -3.21
N LEU A 870 26.90 8.95 -2.99
CA LEU A 870 27.93 8.75 -4.03
C LEU A 870 27.38 8.00 -5.25
N ARG A 871 26.70 6.86 -5.03
CA ARG A 871 26.14 6.03 -6.09
C ARG A 871 25.01 6.72 -6.85
N GLY A 872 24.12 7.41 -6.14
CA GLY A 872 22.88 7.94 -6.68
C GLY A 872 23.02 9.32 -7.33
N ARG A 873 23.82 10.21 -6.74
CA ARG A 873 23.85 11.64 -7.10
C ARG A 873 25.18 12.06 -7.71
N VAL A 874 26.30 11.79 -7.02
CA VAL A 874 27.62 12.33 -7.40
C VAL A 874 28.19 11.57 -8.61
N CYS A 875 28.45 10.26 -8.47
CA CYS A 875 29.17 9.48 -9.49
C CYS A 875 28.34 9.18 -10.76
N ARG A 876 27.00 9.28 -10.67
CA ARG A 876 26.07 8.99 -11.77
C ARG A 876 25.52 10.23 -12.50
N SER A 877 25.93 11.45 -12.13
CA SER A 877 25.46 12.65 -12.83
C SER A 877 25.80 12.60 -14.33
N LYS A 878 24.81 12.89 -15.16
CA LYS A 878 24.93 12.95 -16.63
C LYS A 878 25.31 14.35 -17.13
N GLU A 879 25.15 15.37 -16.28
CA GLU A 879 25.43 16.75 -16.64
C GLU A 879 26.91 16.97 -16.91
N ARG A 880 27.21 18.00 -17.71
CA ARG A 880 28.58 18.42 -18.00
C ARG A 880 28.97 19.44 -16.95
N LEU A 881 30.03 19.12 -16.20
CA LEU A 881 30.57 20.01 -15.17
C LEU A 881 31.18 21.27 -15.79
N GLN A 882 30.89 22.42 -15.18
CA GLN A 882 31.34 23.75 -15.59
C GLN A 882 32.12 24.40 -14.43
N GLY A 883 33.25 25.04 -14.76
CA GLY A 883 34.12 25.73 -13.80
C GLY A 883 35.59 25.40 -14.01
N ASP A 884 36.45 26.06 -13.23
CA ASP A 884 37.89 25.80 -13.23
C ASP A 884 38.21 24.52 -12.46
N LEU A 885 39.04 23.66 -13.07
CA LEU A 885 39.40 22.36 -12.53
C LEU A 885 40.74 22.43 -11.79
N GLU A 886 40.75 22.08 -10.51
CA GLU A 886 41.96 21.79 -9.75
C GLU A 886 42.51 20.41 -10.15
N GLN A 887 43.12 20.34 -11.33
CA GLN A 887 43.52 19.06 -11.96
C GLN A 887 44.43 18.22 -11.06
N ASN A 888 45.43 18.84 -10.42
CA ASN A 888 46.40 18.13 -9.55
C ASN A 888 45.72 17.43 -8.36
N VAL A 889 44.77 18.11 -7.70
CA VAL A 889 44.06 17.55 -6.53
C VAL A 889 43.26 16.31 -6.93
N ILE A 890 42.57 16.36 -8.07
CA ILE A 890 41.76 15.24 -8.56
C ILE A 890 42.65 14.09 -9.04
N GLU A 891 43.83 14.37 -9.58
CA GLU A 891 44.81 13.35 -9.94
C GLU A 891 45.34 12.62 -8.70
N ASP A 892 45.63 13.35 -7.61
CA ASP A 892 46.06 12.79 -6.32
C ASP A 892 44.94 11.94 -5.68
N GLU A 893 43.70 12.44 -5.69
CA GLU A 893 42.51 11.70 -5.23
C GLU A 893 42.28 10.43 -6.06
N LEU A 894 42.40 10.50 -7.40
CA LEU A 894 42.30 9.32 -8.27
C LEU A 894 43.38 8.30 -7.92
N ARG A 895 44.62 8.73 -7.71
CA ARG A 895 45.73 7.86 -7.31
C ARG A 895 45.48 7.21 -5.95
N ALA A 896 44.94 7.94 -4.98
CA ALA A 896 44.54 7.41 -3.67
C ALA A 896 43.45 6.34 -3.78
N ILE A 897 42.42 6.56 -4.60
CA ILE A 897 41.35 5.57 -4.85
C ILE A 897 41.92 4.30 -5.51
N HIS A 898 42.85 4.44 -6.45
CA HIS A 898 43.50 3.30 -7.09
C HIS A 898 44.44 2.54 -6.13
N ASN A 899 45.14 3.24 -5.23
CA ASN A 899 45.88 2.60 -4.14
C ASN A 899 44.95 1.75 -3.27
N TYR A 900 43.79 2.30 -2.89
CA TYR A 900 42.79 1.58 -2.10
C TYR A 900 42.23 0.37 -2.85
N LEU A 901 41.92 0.49 -4.15
CA LEU A 901 41.47 -0.65 -4.97
C LEU A 901 42.49 -1.81 -5.01
N ARG A 902 43.79 -1.50 -4.91
CA ARG A 902 44.87 -2.51 -4.90
C ARG A 902 45.05 -3.22 -3.57
N SER A 903 44.49 -2.70 -2.48
CA SER A 903 44.57 -3.31 -1.13
C SER A 903 43.22 -3.79 -0.58
N CYS A 904 42.08 -3.26 -1.07
CA CYS A 904 40.75 -3.53 -0.52
C CYS A 904 40.25 -4.95 -0.82
N GLN A 905 39.94 -5.70 0.25
CA GLN A 905 39.35 -7.05 0.17
C GLN A 905 37.81 -7.02 0.10
N ASP A 906 37.17 -5.97 0.65
CA ASP A 906 35.70 -5.86 0.68
C ASP A 906 35.12 -5.58 -0.72
N ALA A 907 34.29 -6.51 -1.16
CA ALA A 907 33.52 -6.45 -2.39
C ALA A 907 32.73 -5.15 -2.58
N ARG A 908 32.05 -4.69 -1.53
CA ARG A 908 31.11 -3.56 -1.57
C ARG A 908 31.86 -2.24 -1.68
N LEU A 909 32.91 -2.07 -0.88
CA LEU A 909 33.76 -0.88 -0.90
C LEU A 909 34.61 -0.80 -2.18
N ALA A 910 35.10 -1.93 -2.70
CA ALA A 910 35.80 -1.98 -3.98
C ALA A 910 34.90 -1.56 -5.16
N GLU A 911 33.63 -1.96 -5.17
CA GLU A 911 32.67 -1.51 -6.19
C GLU A 911 32.43 0.02 -6.10
N LEU A 912 32.28 0.54 -4.88
CA LEU A 912 32.10 1.98 -4.65
C LEU A 912 33.34 2.78 -5.08
N ALA A 913 34.54 2.32 -4.72
CA ALA A 913 35.82 2.89 -5.14
C ALA A 913 35.94 2.89 -6.67
N GLY A 914 35.51 1.81 -7.32
CA GLY A 914 35.45 1.72 -8.78
C GLY A 914 34.55 2.80 -9.41
N LEU A 915 33.39 3.08 -8.81
CA LEU A 915 32.50 4.14 -9.27
C LEU A 915 33.10 5.55 -9.10
N VAL A 916 33.78 5.79 -7.98
CA VAL A 916 34.50 7.06 -7.70
C VAL A 916 35.65 7.25 -8.70
N SER A 917 36.47 6.21 -8.93
CA SER A 917 37.52 6.22 -9.96
C SER A 917 36.97 6.54 -11.35
N GLN A 918 35.85 5.91 -11.74
CA GLN A 918 35.20 6.21 -13.02
C GLN A 918 34.67 7.64 -13.09
N PHE A 919 34.22 8.21 -11.98
CA PHE A 919 33.77 9.59 -11.90
C PHE A 919 34.96 10.54 -12.10
N TYR A 920 36.04 10.42 -11.35
CA TYR A 920 37.24 11.24 -11.53
C TYR A 920 37.84 11.11 -12.93
N THR A 921 37.89 9.90 -13.47
CA THR A 921 38.31 9.64 -14.86
C THR A 921 37.46 10.43 -15.85
N LYS A 922 36.13 10.44 -15.68
CA LYS A 922 35.21 11.24 -16.52
C LYS A 922 35.55 12.73 -16.46
N VAL A 923 35.87 13.24 -15.27
CA VAL A 923 36.12 14.66 -15.03
C VAL A 923 37.45 15.07 -15.68
N LEU A 924 38.52 14.32 -15.43
CA LEU A 924 39.85 14.58 -15.99
C LEU A 924 39.86 14.51 -17.52
N LEU A 925 39.22 13.50 -18.12
CA LEU A 925 39.19 13.36 -19.58
C LEU A 925 38.39 14.47 -20.28
N ARG A 926 37.36 15.03 -19.63
CA ARG A 926 36.48 16.03 -20.24
C ARG A 926 36.90 17.48 -20.00
N ASN A 927 37.62 17.74 -18.91
CA ASN A 927 37.94 19.09 -18.45
C ASN A 927 39.44 19.35 -18.22
N GLY A 928 40.27 18.30 -18.08
CA GLY A 928 41.71 18.44 -17.86
C GLY A 928 42.48 18.71 -19.14
N LYS A 929 43.52 19.54 -19.07
CA LYS A 929 44.37 19.85 -20.24
C LYS A 929 45.28 18.67 -20.62
N ASP A 930 45.78 17.96 -19.60
CA ASP A 930 46.62 16.76 -19.73
C ASP A 930 45.97 15.51 -19.09
N GLY A 931 44.65 15.54 -18.92
CA GLY A 931 43.92 14.54 -18.14
C GLY A 931 44.10 13.10 -18.63
N MET A 932 44.29 12.89 -19.94
CA MET A 932 44.53 11.55 -20.50
C MET A 932 45.88 10.98 -20.04
N ALA A 933 46.94 11.79 -19.94
CA ALA A 933 48.25 11.31 -19.51
C ALA A 933 48.22 10.84 -18.05
N ALA A 934 47.58 11.63 -17.18
CA ALA A 934 47.43 11.27 -15.77
C ALA A 934 46.53 10.05 -15.56
N VAL A 935 45.36 10.01 -16.21
CA VAL A 935 44.44 8.86 -16.13
C VAL A 935 45.12 7.59 -16.64
N LYS A 936 45.86 7.66 -17.75
CA LYS A 936 46.63 6.53 -18.29
C LYS A 936 47.60 6.00 -17.25
N SER A 937 48.46 6.88 -16.72
CA SER A 937 49.50 6.52 -15.76
C SER A 937 48.93 5.74 -14.56
N VAL A 938 47.89 6.28 -13.92
CA VAL A 938 47.27 5.66 -12.73
C VAL A 938 46.57 4.33 -13.07
N HIS A 939 45.87 4.23 -14.20
CA HIS A 939 45.23 2.99 -14.63
C HIS A 939 46.24 1.92 -15.05
N GLU A 940 47.33 2.32 -15.69
CA GLU A 940 48.40 1.43 -16.14
C GLU A 940 49.13 0.82 -14.95
N GLU A 941 49.47 1.59 -13.92
CA GLU A 941 50.05 1.07 -12.67
C GLU A 941 49.12 0.06 -11.98
N THR A 942 47.80 0.31 -12.01
CA THR A 942 46.81 -0.59 -11.40
C THR A 942 46.64 -1.87 -12.22
N LEU A 943 46.69 -1.75 -13.55
CA LEU A 943 46.65 -2.88 -14.47
C LEU A 943 47.91 -3.75 -14.32
N GLN A 944 49.08 -3.14 -14.18
CA GLN A 944 50.34 -3.85 -13.95
C GLN A 944 50.29 -4.65 -12.63
N ASP A 945 49.83 -4.05 -11.52
CA ASP A 945 49.61 -4.79 -10.27
C ASP A 945 48.68 -5.99 -10.48
N PHE A 946 47.53 -5.77 -11.13
CA PHE A 946 46.56 -6.84 -11.41
C PHE A 946 47.16 -8.00 -12.24
N LEU A 947 48.00 -7.68 -13.23
CA LEU A 947 48.61 -8.66 -14.13
C LEU A 947 49.79 -9.40 -13.50
N GLN A 948 50.59 -8.73 -12.66
CA GLN A 948 51.86 -9.26 -12.13
C GLN A 948 51.71 -9.85 -10.71
N ARG A 949 50.76 -9.37 -9.90
CA ARG A 949 50.54 -9.87 -8.54
C ARG A 949 49.69 -11.14 -8.56
N LYS A 950 50.18 -12.22 -7.92
CA LYS A 950 49.50 -13.53 -7.86
C LYS A 950 48.08 -13.45 -7.28
N ALA A 951 47.88 -12.60 -6.27
CA ALA A 951 46.61 -12.38 -5.58
C ALA A 951 46.31 -10.87 -5.47
N SER A 952 46.13 -10.20 -6.61
CA SER A 952 45.59 -8.83 -6.62
C SER A 952 44.07 -8.86 -6.32
N PRO A 953 43.58 -8.02 -5.38
CA PRO A 953 42.14 -7.94 -5.05
C PRO A 953 41.33 -7.21 -6.13
N VAL A 954 41.99 -6.50 -7.05
CA VAL A 954 41.33 -5.76 -8.14
C VAL A 954 40.54 -6.74 -9.03
N ARG A 955 39.26 -6.44 -9.24
CA ARG A 955 38.36 -7.29 -10.03
C ARG A 955 38.48 -7.00 -11.53
N PRO A 956 38.42 -8.00 -12.41
CA PRO A 956 38.48 -7.79 -13.87
C PRO A 956 37.35 -6.89 -14.41
N ALA A 957 36.19 -6.91 -13.75
CA ALA A 957 35.04 -6.10 -14.11
C ALA A 957 35.35 -4.59 -14.07
N PHE A 958 36.19 -4.14 -13.12
CA PHE A 958 36.61 -2.75 -12.99
C PHE A 958 37.25 -2.23 -14.29
N PHE A 959 38.27 -2.94 -14.80
CA PHE A 959 38.94 -2.57 -16.05
C PHE A 959 38.02 -2.68 -17.27
N LEU A 960 37.21 -3.76 -17.34
CA LEU A 960 36.27 -3.93 -18.45
C LEU A 960 35.26 -2.79 -18.53
N ASP A 961 34.76 -2.31 -17.39
CA ASP A 961 33.83 -1.18 -17.34
C ASP A 961 34.52 0.13 -17.71
N SER A 962 35.74 0.40 -17.20
CA SER A 962 36.53 1.58 -17.59
C SER A 962 36.82 1.60 -19.09
N ILE A 963 37.24 0.47 -19.69
CA ILE A 963 37.49 0.33 -21.13
C ILE A 963 36.21 0.55 -21.93
N ARG A 964 35.09 -0.05 -21.51
CA ARG A 964 33.79 0.09 -22.20
C ARG A 964 33.29 1.52 -22.19
N ARG A 965 33.49 2.23 -21.08
CA ARG A 965 32.98 3.58 -20.85
C ARG A 965 33.88 4.66 -21.48
N TYR A 966 35.19 4.43 -21.51
CA TYR A 966 36.21 5.33 -22.06
C TYR A 966 37.08 4.60 -23.09
N PRO A 967 36.64 4.51 -24.36
CA PRO A 967 37.40 3.81 -25.40
C PRO A 967 38.80 4.40 -25.63
N GLU A 968 38.98 5.73 -25.49
CA GLU A 968 40.30 6.39 -25.54
C GLU A 968 41.28 5.81 -24.51
N LEU A 969 40.84 5.60 -23.27
CA LEU A 969 41.63 4.97 -22.21
C LEU A 969 41.95 3.52 -22.53
N GLY A 970 40.97 2.76 -23.00
CA GLY A 970 41.19 1.38 -23.42
C GLY A 970 42.22 1.24 -24.53
N TRP A 971 42.23 2.19 -25.49
CA TRP A 971 43.23 2.22 -26.55
C TRP A 971 44.62 2.58 -26.03
N GLU A 972 44.75 3.50 -25.07
CA GLU A 972 46.03 3.85 -24.46
C GLU A 972 46.64 2.73 -23.59
N LEU A 973 45.82 1.85 -23.02
CA LEU A 973 46.25 0.68 -22.23
C LEU A 973 46.56 -0.56 -23.09
N ARG A 974 46.42 -0.49 -24.41
CA ARG A 974 46.53 -1.66 -25.31
C ARG A 974 47.88 -2.36 -25.23
N ASP A 975 48.97 -1.60 -25.06
CA ASP A 975 50.33 -2.13 -25.07
C ASP A 975 50.60 -2.90 -23.77
N ALA A 976 50.16 -2.37 -22.63
CA ALA A 976 50.18 -3.05 -21.34
C ALA A 976 49.30 -4.33 -21.32
N LEU A 977 48.14 -4.29 -21.97
CA LEU A 977 47.26 -5.47 -22.12
C LEU A 977 47.86 -6.55 -23.02
N LEU A 978 48.54 -6.15 -24.11
CA LEU A 978 49.24 -7.06 -25.00
C LEU A 978 50.35 -7.79 -24.25
N GLU A 979 51.14 -7.06 -23.46
CA GLU A 979 52.19 -7.62 -22.61
C GLU A 979 51.62 -8.52 -21.50
N GLY A 980 50.51 -8.13 -20.88
CA GLY A 980 49.77 -8.95 -19.93
C GLY A 980 49.25 -10.28 -20.51
N GLY A 981 48.88 -10.27 -21.79
CA GLY A 981 48.53 -11.49 -22.54
C GLY A 981 49.72 -12.44 -22.72
N ARG A 982 50.94 -11.91 -22.86
CA ARG A 982 52.18 -12.69 -23.00
C ARG A 982 52.68 -13.21 -21.64
N HIS A 983 52.77 -12.32 -20.65
CA HIS A 983 53.56 -12.53 -19.42
C HIS A 983 52.77 -12.36 -18.11
N GLY A 984 51.43 -12.47 -18.14
CA GLY A 984 50.62 -12.43 -16.92
C GLY A 984 51.05 -13.48 -15.88
N ALA A 985 51.03 -13.12 -14.60
CA ALA A 985 51.59 -13.92 -13.48
C ALA A 985 51.05 -15.35 -13.37
N ARG A 986 49.82 -15.56 -13.87
CA ARG A 986 49.19 -16.87 -14.00
C ARG A 986 48.48 -16.93 -15.35
N ALA A 987 48.32 -18.13 -15.89
CA ALA A 987 47.57 -18.35 -17.13
C ALA A 987 46.13 -17.79 -17.07
N PHE A 988 45.56 -17.60 -15.87
CA PHE A 988 44.24 -16.98 -15.71
C PHE A 988 44.27 -15.47 -15.94
N ARG A 989 45.31 -14.77 -15.47
CA ARG A 989 45.52 -13.35 -15.73
C ARG A 989 45.78 -13.09 -17.21
N GLN A 990 46.52 -13.97 -17.89
CA GLN A 990 46.71 -13.92 -19.34
C GLN A 990 45.36 -13.92 -20.07
N ILE A 991 44.46 -14.86 -19.74
CA ILE A 991 43.13 -14.92 -20.37
C ILE A 991 42.28 -13.68 -20.06
N GLN A 992 42.35 -13.15 -18.84
CA GLN A 992 41.66 -11.91 -18.47
C GLN A 992 42.19 -10.70 -19.27
N ALA A 993 43.50 -10.60 -19.46
CA ALA A 993 44.13 -9.59 -20.32
C ALA A 993 43.65 -9.71 -21.77
N LEU A 994 43.58 -10.94 -22.31
CA LEU A 994 43.04 -11.21 -23.65
C LEU A 994 41.57 -10.80 -23.77
N ALA A 995 40.75 -11.04 -22.75
CA ALA A 995 39.34 -10.63 -22.74
C ALA A 995 39.16 -9.10 -22.73
N MET A 996 40.00 -8.39 -21.95
CA MET A 996 40.03 -6.92 -21.94
C MET A 996 40.52 -6.37 -23.28
N LEU A 997 41.60 -6.92 -23.82
CA LEU A 997 42.15 -6.56 -25.13
C LEU A 997 41.14 -6.82 -26.26
N GLN A 998 40.38 -7.91 -26.18
CA GLN A 998 39.30 -8.20 -27.13
C GLN A 998 38.27 -7.07 -27.15
N THR A 999 37.92 -6.52 -25.99
CA THR A 999 36.96 -5.43 -25.86
C THR A 999 37.50 -4.15 -26.51
N VAL A 1000 38.77 -3.82 -26.29
CA VAL A 1000 39.47 -2.70 -26.96
C VAL A 1000 39.44 -2.86 -28.49
N LEU A 1001 39.79 -4.05 -28.99
CA LEU A 1001 39.79 -4.34 -30.43
C LEU A 1001 38.38 -4.27 -31.06
N GLN A 1002 37.35 -4.73 -30.33
CA GLN A 1002 35.97 -4.64 -30.79
C GLN A 1002 35.48 -3.19 -30.94
N GLN A 1003 35.92 -2.28 -30.05
CA GLN A 1003 35.58 -0.85 -30.14
C GLN A 1003 36.17 -0.19 -31.39
N GLN A 1004 37.31 -0.68 -31.91
CA GLN A 1004 37.91 -0.13 -33.14
C GLN A 1004 37.11 -0.48 -34.42
N GLN A 1005 36.23 -1.49 -34.37
CA GLN A 1005 35.42 -1.89 -35.52
C GLN A 1005 34.40 -0.82 -35.91
N ARG A 1006 33.78 -0.17 -34.94
CA ARG A 1006 32.71 0.82 -35.17
C ARG A 1006 33.32 2.19 -35.36
N GLN A 1007 32.85 2.92 -36.38
CA GLN A 1007 33.36 4.25 -36.68
C GLN A 1007 33.21 5.23 -35.50
N ASP A 1008 32.11 5.14 -34.75
CA ASP A 1008 31.79 6.05 -33.63
C ASP A 1008 32.66 5.85 -32.38
N SER A 1009 33.29 4.68 -32.22
CA SER A 1009 34.13 4.35 -31.06
C SER A 1009 35.60 4.12 -31.40
N ARG A 1010 35.96 4.29 -32.68
CA ARG A 1010 37.32 4.10 -33.18
C ARG A 1010 38.24 5.22 -32.68
N GLN A 1011 39.36 4.84 -32.09
CA GLN A 1011 40.31 5.77 -31.44
C GLN A 1011 41.56 6.04 -32.29
N ALA A 1012 41.90 5.13 -33.21
CA ALA A 1012 43.10 5.23 -34.03
C ALA A 1012 42.81 5.11 -35.53
N SER A 1013 43.78 5.51 -36.34
CA SER A 1013 43.69 5.35 -37.78
C SER A 1013 43.70 3.85 -38.16
N PRO A 1014 43.08 3.45 -39.28
CA PRO A 1014 43.15 2.06 -39.73
C PRO A 1014 44.58 1.54 -39.87
N LYS A 1015 45.57 2.40 -40.19
CA LYS A 1015 46.97 2.00 -40.29
C LYS A 1015 47.55 1.56 -38.95
N GLU A 1016 47.33 2.34 -37.89
CA GLU A 1016 47.79 2.00 -36.53
C GLU A 1016 47.07 0.76 -36.00
N ILE A 1017 45.78 0.62 -36.29
CA ILE A 1017 45.01 -0.57 -35.91
C ILE A 1017 45.58 -1.82 -36.58
N PHE A 1018 45.91 -1.77 -37.87
CA PHE A 1018 46.53 -2.92 -38.55
C PHE A 1018 47.92 -3.24 -38.01
N GLY A 1019 48.74 -2.22 -37.71
CA GLY A 1019 50.05 -2.43 -37.08
C GLY A 1019 49.93 -3.14 -35.74
N PHE A 1020 49.01 -2.68 -34.88
CA PHE A 1020 48.77 -3.33 -33.59
C PHE A 1020 48.19 -4.75 -33.74
N LEU A 1021 47.32 -4.99 -34.73
CA LEU A 1021 46.79 -6.34 -35.01
C LEU A 1021 47.88 -7.32 -35.49
N GLU A 1022 48.95 -6.84 -36.13
CA GLU A 1022 50.11 -7.69 -36.46
C GLU A 1022 50.82 -8.17 -35.18
N GLU A 1023 50.95 -7.30 -34.16
CA GLU A 1023 51.52 -7.66 -32.86
C GLU A 1023 50.60 -8.60 -32.06
N VAL A 1024 49.28 -8.37 -32.11
CA VAL A 1024 48.27 -9.27 -31.52
C VAL A 1024 48.32 -10.65 -32.17
N ARG A 1025 48.44 -10.72 -33.51
CA ARG A 1025 48.62 -11.99 -34.23
C ARG A 1025 49.90 -12.69 -33.75
N GLN A 1026 51.01 -11.95 -33.65
CA GLN A 1026 52.28 -12.51 -33.24
C GLN A 1026 52.22 -13.12 -31.84
N MET A 1027 51.64 -12.40 -30.88
CA MET A 1027 51.40 -12.91 -29.52
C MET A 1027 50.51 -14.16 -29.52
N ALA A 1028 49.41 -14.15 -30.27
CA ALA A 1028 48.52 -15.31 -30.35
C ALA A 1028 49.22 -16.54 -30.95
N TYR A 1029 50.01 -16.35 -32.00
CA TYR A 1029 50.81 -17.41 -32.62
C TYR A 1029 51.79 -18.01 -31.61
N GLU A 1030 52.53 -17.18 -30.88
CA GLU A 1030 53.50 -17.61 -29.87
C GLU A 1030 52.83 -18.40 -28.75
N LEU A 1031 51.69 -17.95 -28.23
CA LEU A 1031 50.95 -18.67 -27.18
C LEU A 1031 50.43 -20.03 -27.65
N ILE A 1032 49.88 -20.11 -28.86
CA ILE A 1032 49.33 -21.36 -29.40
C ILE A 1032 50.46 -22.34 -29.74
N HIS A 1033 51.54 -21.85 -30.35
CA HIS A 1033 52.71 -22.65 -30.65
C HIS A 1033 53.34 -23.18 -29.36
N ALA A 1034 53.56 -22.32 -28.35
CA ALA A 1034 54.09 -22.72 -27.05
C ALA A 1034 53.18 -23.78 -26.39
N ALA A 1035 51.86 -23.62 -26.41
CA ALA A 1035 50.95 -24.62 -25.86
C ALA A 1035 51.09 -25.99 -26.55
N ALA A 1036 51.29 -26.01 -27.87
CA ALA A 1036 51.44 -27.24 -28.66
C ALA A 1036 52.78 -27.93 -28.43
N THR A 1037 53.84 -27.17 -28.12
CA THR A 1037 55.23 -27.68 -28.00
C THR A 1037 55.74 -27.81 -26.56
N SER A 1038 55.15 -27.11 -25.59
CA SER A 1038 55.56 -27.10 -24.18
C SER A 1038 54.35 -27.22 -23.25
N ASP A 1039 54.58 -27.41 -21.94
CA ASP A 1039 53.52 -27.61 -20.95
C ASP A 1039 52.87 -26.31 -20.44
N ALA A 1040 52.73 -25.30 -21.33
CA ALA A 1040 52.38 -23.93 -20.92
C ALA A 1040 50.86 -23.68 -20.68
N LEU A 1041 49.98 -24.26 -21.51
CA LEU A 1041 48.52 -24.06 -21.43
C LEU A 1041 47.76 -25.37 -21.61
N ASN A 1042 46.65 -25.53 -20.88
CA ASN A 1042 45.74 -26.67 -21.04
C ASN A 1042 44.74 -26.46 -22.19
N ALA A 1043 44.02 -27.51 -22.58
CA ALA A 1043 43.09 -27.49 -23.73
C ALA A 1043 42.00 -26.41 -23.62
N GLN A 1044 41.46 -26.18 -22.42
CA GLN A 1044 40.39 -25.20 -22.22
C GLN A 1044 40.91 -23.77 -22.39
N ARG A 1045 42.08 -23.46 -21.82
CA ARG A 1045 42.72 -22.14 -21.95
C ARG A 1045 43.15 -21.87 -23.39
N LEU A 1046 43.69 -22.88 -24.07
CA LEU A 1046 44.03 -22.79 -25.48
C LEU A 1046 42.81 -22.49 -26.37
N LYS A 1047 41.65 -23.06 -26.02
CA LYS A 1047 40.37 -22.75 -26.67
C LYS A 1047 39.99 -21.26 -26.52
N ASP A 1048 40.26 -20.65 -25.37
CA ASP A 1048 39.99 -19.23 -25.15
C ASP A 1048 40.94 -18.32 -25.95
N VAL A 1049 42.23 -18.68 -26.05
CA VAL A 1049 43.19 -18.00 -26.94
C VAL A 1049 42.75 -18.10 -28.40
N LEU A 1050 42.29 -19.26 -28.85
CA LEU A 1050 41.78 -19.46 -30.21
C LEU A 1050 40.50 -18.67 -30.48
N ARG A 1051 39.57 -18.58 -29.52
CA ARG A 1051 38.37 -17.74 -29.63
C ARG A 1051 38.73 -16.25 -29.75
N PHE A 1052 39.65 -15.77 -28.91
CA PHE A 1052 40.18 -14.41 -28.99
C PHE A 1052 40.79 -14.13 -30.37
N THR A 1053 41.65 -15.04 -30.84
CA THR A 1053 42.32 -14.96 -32.14
C THR A 1053 41.32 -14.89 -33.30
N LEU A 1054 40.32 -15.77 -33.30
CA LEU A 1054 39.24 -15.75 -34.29
C LEU A 1054 38.48 -14.43 -34.28
N GLN A 1055 38.22 -13.88 -33.10
CA GLN A 1055 37.56 -12.59 -32.98
C GLN A 1055 38.44 -11.45 -33.49
N SER A 1056 39.75 -11.46 -33.23
CA SER A 1056 40.73 -10.50 -33.75
C SER A 1056 40.85 -10.57 -35.28
N ALA A 1057 40.81 -11.76 -35.88
CA ALA A 1057 40.75 -11.91 -37.34
C ALA A 1057 39.45 -11.32 -37.92
N ARG A 1058 38.30 -11.52 -37.25
CA ARG A 1058 37.02 -10.89 -37.63
C ARG A 1058 37.03 -9.37 -37.47
N VAL A 1059 37.66 -8.84 -36.41
CA VAL A 1059 37.90 -7.38 -36.24
C VAL A 1059 38.66 -6.85 -37.44
N THR A 1060 39.76 -7.52 -37.81
CA THR A 1060 40.62 -7.13 -38.93
C THR A 1060 39.82 -7.08 -40.24
N SER A 1061 38.99 -8.10 -40.51
CA SER A 1061 38.13 -8.13 -41.70
C SER A 1061 37.18 -6.93 -41.76
N ARG A 1062 36.51 -6.60 -40.66
CA ARG A 1062 35.55 -5.50 -40.61
C ARG A 1062 36.20 -4.13 -40.78
N VAL A 1063 37.36 -3.90 -40.17
CA VAL A 1063 38.12 -2.65 -40.34
C VAL A 1063 38.68 -2.54 -41.77
N ALA A 1064 38.99 -3.68 -42.39
CA ALA A 1064 39.51 -3.75 -43.75
C ALA A 1064 38.43 -3.53 -44.83
N ASP A 1065 37.18 -3.95 -44.60
CA ASP A 1065 36.02 -3.71 -45.48
C ASP A 1065 35.78 -2.21 -45.71
N ASP A 1066 36.10 -1.35 -44.74
CA ASP A 1066 36.04 0.11 -44.85
C ASP A 1066 37.14 0.70 -45.77
N THR A 1067 38.08 -0.11 -46.27
CA THR A 1067 39.23 0.35 -47.07
C THR A 1067 39.27 -0.29 -48.46
N LYS A 1068 39.65 0.48 -49.48
CA LYS A 1068 39.67 0.07 -50.91
C LYS A 1068 40.57 -1.15 -51.24
N SER A 1069 41.40 -1.61 -50.30
CA SER A 1069 42.35 -2.74 -50.41
C SER A 1069 42.20 -3.65 -49.16
N GLY A 1070 40.96 -4.01 -48.83
CA GLY A 1070 40.67 -4.81 -47.63
C GLY A 1070 41.30 -6.20 -47.67
N ALA A 1071 41.19 -6.89 -48.80
CA ALA A 1071 41.71 -8.25 -49.02
C ALA A 1071 43.23 -8.36 -48.84
N GLU A 1072 43.99 -7.43 -49.45
CA GLU A 1072 45.46 -7.43 -49.37
C GLU A 1072 45.95 -7.12 -47.96
N LYS A 1073 45.26 -6.23 -47.24
CA LYS A 1073 45.61 -5.90 -45.85
C LYS A 1073 45.32 -7.05 -44.90
N ILE A 1074 44.20 -7.76 -45.06
CA ILE A 1074 43.90 -8.96 -44.26
C ILE A 1074 44.96 -10.03 -44.51
N ALA A 1075 45.35 -10.27 -45.77
CA ALA A 1075 46.40 -11.22 -46.12
C ALA A 1075 47.77 -10.82 -45.56
N LYS A 1076 48.05 -9.52 -45.46
CA LYS A 1076 49.29 -8.99 -44.85
C LYS A 1076 49.30 -9.17 -43.33
N VAL A 1077 48.20 -8.83 -42.65
CA VAL A 1077 48.11 -8.93 -41.19
C VAL A 1077 48.02 -10.40 -40.75
N TRP A 1078 47.31 -11.25 -41.49
CA TRP A 1078 47.10 -12.67 -41.17
C TRP A 1078 47.56 -13.60 -42.31
N PRO A 1079 48.86 -13.98 -42.38
CA PRO A 1079 49.37 -14.87 -43.42
C PRO A 1079 48.79 -16.28 -43.30
N ALA A 1080 48.04 -16.75 -44.31
CA ALA A 1080 47.37 -18.06 -44.27
C ALA A 1080 48.33 -19.26 -44.07
N ALA A 1081 49.55 -19.17 -44.61
CA ALA A 1081 50.57 -20.22 -44.47
C ALA A 1081 50.94 -20.47 -42.99
N GLN A 1082 51.14 -19.40 -42.20
CA GLN A 1082 51.50 -19.53 -40.78
C GLN A 1082 50.42 -20.27 -39.96
N TRP A 1083 49.15 -20.06 -40.30
CA TRP A 1083 48.03 -20.71 -39.61
C TRP A 1083 47.79 -22.15 -40.08
N GLN A 1084 48.17 -22.48 -41.32
CA GLN A 1084 48.19 -23.87 -41.82
C GLN A 1084 49.30 -24.67 -41.14
N ASP A 1085 50.49 -24.09 -41.01
CA ASP A 1085 51.61 -24.70 -40.30
C ASP A 1085 51.24 -24.93 -38.84
N LEU A 1086 50.67 -23.92 -38.17
CA LEU A 1086 50.23 -24.02 -36.78
C LEU A 1086 49.11 -25.06 -36.57
N LEU A 1087 48.19 -25.24 -37.54
CA LEU A 1087 47.24 -26.35 -37.52
C LEU A 1087 47.95 -27.72 -37.54
N SER A 1088 48.97 -27.87 -38.39
CA SER A 1088 49.75 -29.12 -38.48
C SER A 1088 50.54 -29.40 -37.19
N THR A 1089 51.08 -28.36 -36.55
CA THR A 1089 51.78 -28.47 -35.26
C THR A 1089 50.83 -28.90 -34.14
N VAL A 1090 49.62 -28.35 -34.07
CA VAL A 1090 48.62 -28.76 -33.06
C VAL A 1090 48.12 -30.19 -33.31
N GLN A 1091 47.96 -30.58 -34.58
CA GLN A 1091 47.54 -31.95 -34.96
C GLN A 1091 48.60 -33.02 -34.67
N SER A 1092 49.88 -32.65 -34.73
CA SER A 1092 51.01 -33.54 -34.43
C SER A 1092 51.43 -33.53 -32.96
N SER A 1093 50.90 -32.60 -32.16
CA SER A 1093 51.16 -32.52 -30.72
C SER A 1093 50.50 -33.69 -29.99
N GLU A 1094 51.29 -34.45 -29.22
CA GLU A 1094 50.80 -35.56 -28.39
C GLU A 1094 49.66 -35.14 -27.45
N ARG A 1095 49.66 -33.87 -27.01
CA ARG A 1095 48.68 -33.30 -26.08
C ARG A 1095 47.33 -32.99 -26.73
N PHE A 1096 47.31 -32.59 -28.01
CA PHE A 1096 46.12 -32.04 -28.66
C PHE A 1096 45.70 -32.75 -29.95
N GLN A 1097 46.42 -33.77 -30.41
CA GLN A 1097 46.11 -34.55 -31.61
C GLN A 1097 44.67 -35.08 -31.70
N ASN A 1098 44.02 -35.36 -30.55
CA ASN A 1098 42.64 -35.87 -30.49
C ASN A 1098 41.59 -34.77 -30.28
N SER A 1099 41.99 -33.51 -30.16
CA SER A 1099 41.10 -32.38 -29.85
C SER A 1099 40.47 -31.78 -31.11
N THR A 1100 39.46 -32.47 -31.64
CA THR A 1100 38.70 -32.04 -32.85
C THR A 1100 38.15 -30.62 -32.75
N SER A 1101 37.80 -30.16 -31.55
CA SER A 1101 37.30 -28.80 -31.30
C SER A 1101 38.35 -27.71 -31.52
N LEU A 1102 39.61 -27.93 -31.11
CA LEU A 1102 40.72 -26.98 -31.31
C LEU A 1102 41.08 -26.89 -32.80
N HIS A 1103 41.16 -28.04 -33.48
CA HIS A 1103 41.38 -28.11 -34.93
C HIS A 1103 40.27 -27.38 -35.70
N GLY A 1104 39.01 -27.53 -35.26
CA GLY A 1104 37.86 -26.82 -35.81
C GLY A 1104 38.02 -25.30 -35.73
N MET A 1105 38.43 -24.77 -34.58
CA MET A 1105 38.61 -23.31 -34.41
C MET A 1105 39.74 -22.74 -35.28
N ILE A 1106 40.86 -23.45 -35.43
CA ILE A 1106 41.94 -23.00 -36.31
C ILE A 1106 41.49 -23.02 -37.78
N LYS A 1107 40.70 -24.04 -38.19
CA LYS A 1107 40.08 -24.08 -39.52
C LYS A 1107 39.08 -22.92 -39.72
N GLU A 1108 38.33 -22.54 -38.70
CA GLU A 1108 37.46 -21.35 -38.75
C GLU A 1108 38.26 -20.05 -38.92
N ILE A 1109 39.40 -19.91 -38.22
CA ILE A 1109 40.32 -18.76 -38.39
C ILE A 1109 40.81 -18.71 -39.84
N LEU A 1110 41.30 -19.84 -40.37
CA LEU A 1110 41.72 -19.96 -41.77
C LEU A 1110 40.60 -19.61 -42.76
N ALA A 1111 39.35 -20.01 -42.48
CA ALA A 1111 38.20 -19.69 -43.31
C ALA A 1111 37.88 -18.19 -43.31
N VAL A 1112 38.03 -17.49 -42.18
CA VAL A 1112 37.85 -16.03 -42.10
C VAL A 1112 38.96 -15.31 -42.87
N ILE A 1113 40.21 -15.76 -42.76
CA ILE A 1113 41.37 -15.19 -43.48
C ILE A 1113 41.23 -15.39 -44.99
N THR A 1114 40.74 -16.56 -45.43
CA THR A 1114 40.65 -16.93 -46.86
C THR A 1114 39.38 -16.43 -47.56
N ARG A 1115 38.25 -16.25 -46.85
CA ARG A 1115 37.04 -15.60 -47.43
C ARG A 1115 37.29 -14.17 -47.91
N ALA A 1116 38.32 -13.52 -47.38
CA ALA A 1116 38.76 -12.20 -47.81
C ALA A 1116 39.56 -12.23 -49.13
N GLN A 1117 39.91 -13.39 -49.68
CA GLN A 1117 40.54 -13.49 -51.00
C GLN A 1117 39.47 -13.50 -52.11
N PRO A 1118 39.64 -12.69 -53.17
CA PRO A 1118 38.69 -12.69 -54.29
C PRO A 1118 38.86 -13.97 -55.12
N ASN A 1119 37.84 -14.84 -55.15
CA ASN A 1119 37.83 -16.03 -56.02
C ASN A 1119 37.04 -15.74 -57.32
N PRO A 1120 37.58 -16.03 -58.52
CA PRO A 1120 37.07 -15.49 -59.80
C PRO A 1120 35.98 -16.32 -60.51
N GLU A 1121 35.32 -17.28 -59.85
CA GLU A 1121 34.35 -18.17 -60.52
C GLU A 1121 33.00 -18.25 -59.80
N GLN A 1122 32.11 -17.32 -60.14
CA GLN A 1122 30.66 -17.55 -60.29
C GLN A 1122 30.01 -16.26 -60.77
N ASN A 1123 30.17 -15.98 -62.06
CA ASN A 1123 29.54 -14.85 -62.73
C ASN A 1123 28.93 -15.32 -64.04
N LYS A 1124 27.77 -15.98 -63.97
CA LYS A 1124 26.82 -16.02 -65.09
C LYS A 1124 25.39 -15.80 -64.59
N ASN A 1125 24.81 -14.73 -65.14
CA ASN A 1125 23.40 -14.35 -65.24
C ASN A 1125 22.76 -13.52 -64.12
N LYS A 1126 23.12 -12.23 -64.12
CA LYS A 1126 22.26 -11.09 -63.76
C LYS A 1126 21.28 -10.74 -64.89
N LYS A 1127 19.99 -10.54 -64.56
CA LYS A 1127 19.09 -9.44 -65.01
C LYS A 1127 17.65 -9.74 -64.52
N ARG A 1128 16.86 -8.88 -63.87
CA ARG A 1128 16.55 -7.43 -63.97
C ARG A 1128 16.05 -6.93 -62.60
N THR A 1129 16.62 -5.90 -61.98
CA THR A 1129 16.26 -4.45 -62.01
C THR A 1129 14.80 -4.10 -61.65
N ALA A 1130 14.63 -3.68 -60.39
CA ALA A 1130 13.94 -2.49 -59.82
C ALA A 1130 12.48 -2.14 -60.20
N PRO A 1131 11.70 -1.53 -59.29
CA PRO A 1131 11.75 -0.06 -59.22
C PRO A 1131 11.58 0.58 -57.83
N SER A 1132 12.08 1.80 -57.71
CA SER A 1132 11.67 2.81 -56.73
C SER A 1132 10.82 3.88 -57.42
N ALA A 1133 9.69 4.30 -56.84
CA ALA A 1133 9.36 5.70 -56.52
C ALA A 1133 7.87 5.96 -56.19
N SER A 1134 7.71 6.83 -55.19
CA SER A 1134 6.66 7.86 -54.95
C SER A 1134 5.23 7.50 -54.48
N SER A 1135 5.05 7.70 -53.17
CA SER A 1135 4.05 8.57 -52.48
C SER A 1135 2.56 8.56 -52.85
N THR A 1136 1.69 8.13 -51.93
CA THR A 1136 0.79 9.00 -51.09
C THR A 1136 -0.18 8.15 -50.22
N LYS A 1137 -0.22 8.48 -48.91
CA LYS A 1137 -1.18 8.29 -47.77
C LYS A 1137 -2.55 7.56 -47.96
N PRO A 1138 -3.32 7.22 -46.88
CA PRO A 1138 -3.02 6.86 -45.48
C PRO A 1138 -3.81 5.60 -44.94
N ALA A 1139 -3.67 5.32 -43.63
CA ALA A 1139 -4.51 4.47 -42.73
C ALA A 1139 -4.16 2.96 -42.66
N LYS A 1140 -4.16 2.25 -41.52
CA LYS A 1140 -4.36 2.55 -40.09
C LYS A 1140 -3.95 1.28 -39.28
N LYS A 1141 -3.33 1.47 -38.09
CA LYS A 1141 -3.33 0.61 -36.88
C LYS A 1141 -2.63 -0.77 -36.97
N THR A 1142 -1.71 -1.12 -36.08
CA THR A 1142 -1.95 -1.28 -34.63
C THR A 1142 -0.69 -1.00 -33.80
N ALA A 1143 -0.77 0.04 -32.98
CA ALA A 1143 0.13 0.28 -31.86
C ALA A 1143 -0.68 0.09 -30.56
N LYS A 1144 -0.19 -0.75 -29.66
CA LYS A 1144 -0.58 -0.81 -28.26
C LYS A 1144 0.31 0.17 -27.50
N LYS A 1145 -0.25 1.23 -26.91
CA LYS A 1145 0.36 1.97 -25.79
C LYS A 1145 -0.72 2.78 -25.08
N LEU A 1146 -0.66 2.76 -23.74
CA LEU A 1146 -1.23 3.70 -22.76
C LEU A 1146 -2.70 4.12 -22.89
N LYS A 1147 -3.42 4.15 -21.76
CA LYS A 1147 -3.72 5.43 -21.07
C LYS A 1147 -4.47 5.23 -19.74
N LYS A 1148 -3.97 5.93 -18.71
CA LYS A 1148 -4.76 6.47 -17.58
C LYS A 1148 -5.78 7.50 -18.12
N THR A 1149 -7.02 7.44 -17.61
CA THR A 1149 -7.88 8.51 -17.01
C THR A 1149 -7.82 9.95 -17.61
N ILE A 1150 -8.85 10.82 -17.74
CA ILE A 1150 -10.11 11.18 -17.03
C ILE A 1150 -10.99 12.06 -17.96
N ALA A 1151 -12.31 12.15 -17.65
CA ALA A 1151 -13.19 13.34 -17.71
C ALA A 1151 -14.39 13.31 -18.68
N THR A 1152 -15.53 12.83 -18.16
CA THR A 1152 -16.73 13.63 -17.86
C THR A 1152 -17.29 13.19 -16.53
#